data_AF-A0A4Q5LTX9-F1
#
_entry.id   AF-A0A4Q5LTX9-F1
#
_cell.length_a   1.000
_cell.length_b   1.000
_cell.length_c   1.000
_cell.angle_alpha   90.00
_cell.angle_beta   90.00
_cell.angle_gamma   90.00
#
_symmetry.space_group_name_H-M   'P 1'
#
loop_
_entity.id
_entity.type
_entity.pdbx_description
1 polymer ?
#
loop_
_entity_poly.entity_id
_entity_poly.type
_entity_poly.pdbx_seq_one_letter_code
_entity_poly.pdbx_strand_id
1 'polypeptide(L)'
;MKITFKIVLLLFVLAISAATVKGQGCVGPAGQVKWGYWGNFVLFDYVDLEDLSVLDTYPDRPDATQILNSLRSPINHTDYYAGMIRGFIKVPTTDSYIFNLTSDDKGLFFLSTDQSPANKVKRAEVTTLTLIDQHTKEAGQTSASIQLVGGQYYYFEMYNFEGRADDHMTLFWKKASTPNAPWAIVGEPFIYEYICGQVCPDRGTPCNDNNAATTDDKQDGLCNCVGVYATANTCVGERGLVEAYYYDNITGSFVEPDLINAPKFPLSPDRKEKLPAIAGPTPANPINATERYGTLVQGFITVPVTGTYEFNLTGDNQTFFYLSNNDAIQNKNDNKADVTQSMGITDHNKYASQNIGPMTLEKGKYYYYEIRHKENTNVDHFNVYWKTPYHASRVWKRVPAFYLFDYKCEVSCIPAGTACNDNNPFTNDDKYNNSCECVGTPCSGPDCDDESARYKVYDSCSPTDNLTTLADAAWVSCGTLKPNPNPARAANKNWIMYDFSERYKFLDSRVWNFNVTGETNKGFKSVTVDYSLDGTTWQALGATYTWPQAPGNADYAGFIGPNFNEIKARYILISAVNNWGNATCSGFSKITFNAAVCKPAGTACDDGDPLTRDDKFDNNCNCKGISLNCASDTLKLDRSPLADGDYKAIKAISAQSLVPATKDISFSAGNSIVLLPGFEVKNTATFKADIANCLQQAFLNNEKATSATKDNAVTEFGTDSTEIARLKKIIFRLNEPGYVKLKLKDNDEKEIVTLIDSYYENLGTQIKLLPTNKLAKGLYWIELEVSGKILKEQLEIKE
;
A
#
# COMPACT_ATOMS: atom_id res chain seq x y z
N MET A 1 -65.17 51.69 29.09
CA MET A 1 -66.13 52.32 28.17
C MET A 1 -65.78 51.94 26.74
N LYS A 2 -66.66 51.15 26.09
CA LYS A 2 -66.90 50.95 24.64
C LYS A 2 -65.71 50.61 23.68
N ILE A 3 -65.71 49.40 23.09
CA ILE A 3 -66.14 49.03 21.69
C ILE A 3 -64.94 49.05 20.70
N THR A 4 -64.35 47.90 20.29
CA THR A 4 -64.67 46.96 19.16
C THR A 4 -63.73 47.19 17.96
N PHE A 5 -63.21 46.12 17.32
CA PHE A 5 -62.99 45.92 15.86
C PHE A 5 -62.13 44.63 15.67
N LYS A 6 -62.73 43.48 15.31
CA LYS A 6 -63.00 42.89 13.97
C LYS A 6 -61.93 41.88 13.49
N ILE A 7 -62.46 40.70 13.16
CA ILE A 7 -61.92 39.47 12.54
C ILE A 7 -61.45 39.72 11.10
N VAL A 8 -60.36 39.07 10.63
CA VAL A 8 -60.29 38.26 9.38
C VAL A 8 -59.11 37.27 9.47
N LEU A 9 -59.43 36.01 9.16
CA LEU A 9 -58.60 34.81 9.03
C LEU A 9 -57.84 34.81 7.69
N LEU A 10 -56.53 34.54 7.67
CA LEU A 10 -55.81 34.13 6.45
C LEU A 10 -55.08 32.80 6.70
N LEU A 11 -55.44 31.79 5.92
CA LEU A 11 -54.77 30.48 5.88
C LEU A 11 -53.35 30.62 5.34
N PHE A 12 -52.37 30.07 6.06
CA PHE A 12 -51.09 29.64 5.48
C PHE A 12 -50.97 28.12 5.69
N VAL A 13 -51.16 27.37 4.60
CA VAL A 13 -50.82 25.95 4.51
C VAL A 13 -49.31 25.87 4.33
N LEU A 14 -48.57 25.59 5.42
CA LEU A 14 -47.17 25.16 5.31
C LEU A 14 -47.19 23.65 5.04
N ALA A 15 -47.00 23.28 3.78
CA ALA A 15 -46.63 21.92 3.41
C ALA A 15 -45.19 21.67 3.89
N ILE A 16 -45.04 20.97 5.01
CA ILE A 16 -43.76 20.40 5.44
C ILE A 16 -43.49 19.21 4.51
N SER A 17 -42.76 19.45 3.42
CA SER A 17 -42.07 18.37 2.72
C SER A 17 -40.91 17.93 3.62
N ALA A 18 -41.14 16.86 4.38
CA ALA A 18 -40.08 16.08 5.00
C ALA A 18 -39.21 15.49 3.89
N ALA A 19 -38.16 16.21 3.51
CA ALA A 19 -37.07 15.63 2.74
C ALA A 19 -36.36 14.66 3.67
N THR A 20 -36.72 13.38 3.61
CA THR A 20 -35.81 12.30 4.01
C THR A 20 -34.59 12.40 3.11
N VAL A 21 -33.56 13.11 3.59
CA VAL A 21 -32.20 12.95 3.11
C VAL A 21 -31.83 11.51 3.42
N LYS A 22 -31.94 10.62 2.43
CA LYS A 22 -31.27 9.33 2.49
C LYS A 22 -29.77 9.64 2.44
N GLY A 23 -29.17 9.83 3.61
CA GLY A 23 -27.71 9.83 3.73
C GLY A 23 -27.20 8.55 3.10
N GLN A 24 -26.36 8.68 2.08
CA GLN A 24 -25.69 7.57 1.45
C GLN A 24 -24.88 6.84 2.53
N GLY A 25 -25.28 5.61 2.87
CA GLY A 25 -24.71 4.89 4.01
C GLY A 25 -23.24 4.54 3.79
N CYS A 26 -22.46 4.49 4.86
CA CYS A 26 -21.04 4.10 4.84
C CYS A 26 -20.77 2.62 4.52
N VAL A 27 -21.83 1.86 4.21
CA VAL A 27 -21.80 0.42 3.93
C VAL A 27 -21.47 0.21 2.45
N GLY A 28 -20.33 -0.42 2.20
CA GLY A 28 -19.85 -0.78 0.88
C GLY A 28 -20.26 -2.20 0.44
N PRO A 29 -19.51 -2.79 -0.51
CA PRO A 29 -19.78 -4.12 -1.03
C PRO A 29 -19.82 -5.19 0.05
N ALA A 30 -20.70 -6.19 -0.14
CA ALA A 30 -20.82 -7.34 0.73
C ALA A 30 -19.70 -8.35 0.47
N GLY A 31 -19.36 -9.14 1.48
CA GLY A 31 -18.38 -10.23 1.38
C GLY A 31 -16.93 -9.78 1.38
N GLN A 32 -16.65 -8.48 1.51
CA GLN A 32 -15.30 -7.95 1.54
C GLN A 32 -15.09 -6.87 2.60
N VAL A 33 -13.87 -6.76 3.09
CA VAL A 33 -13.35 -5.67 3.92
C VAL A 33 -11.91 -5.37 3.52
N LYS A 34 -11.37 -4.24 3.97
CA LYS A 34 -9.95 -3.89 3.79
C LYS A 34 -9.21 -4.06 5.10
N TRP A 35 -8.06 -4.73 5.03
CA TRP A 35 -7.02 -4.64 6.03
C TRP A 35 -6.01 -3.58 5.58
N GLY A 36 -5.68 -2.64 6.46
CA GLY A 36 -4.60 -1.68 6.26
C GLY A 36 -3.54 -1.87 7.33
N TYR A 37 -2.28 -1.69 6.98
CA TYR A 37 -1.17 -1.76 7.94
C TYR A 37 -0.37 -0.45 7.98
N TRP A 38 0.17 -0.15 9.15
CA TRP A 38 1.14 0.92 9.40
C TRP A 38 2.40 0.27 9.97
N GLY A 39 3.55 0.48 9.33
CA GLY A 39 4.82 -0.10 9.74
C GLY A 39 5.75 0.89 10.44
N ASN A 40 7.00 0.47 10.64
CA ASN A 40 8.09 1.28 11.20
C ASN A 40 7.84 1.77 12.64
N PHE A 41 7.06 1.03 13.43
CA PHE A 41 6.98 1.27 14.87
C PHE A 41 8.22 0.74 15.57
N VAL A 42 8.68 1.43 16.61
CA VAL A 42 10.03 1.20 17.11
C VAL A 42 10.05 1.00 18.62
N LEU A 43 10.54 -0.20 18.95
CA LEU A 43 11.19 -0.68 20.16
C LEU A 43 10.43 -0.76 21.50
N PHE A 44 10.72 -1.91 22.13
CA PHE A 44 10.55 -2.43 23.50
C PHE A 44 9.15 -2.50 24.10
N ASP A 45 8.28 -1.53 23.85
CA ASP A 45 6.90 -1.60 24.29
C ASP A 45 6.02 -1.97 23.11
N TYR A 46 5.32 -3.09 23.26
CA TYR A 46 4.35 -3.60 22.30
C TYR A 46 3.45 -2.47 21.80
N VAL A 47 3.58 -2.13 20.51
CA VAL A 47 2.78 -1.13 19.79
C VAL A 47 1.32 -1.22 20.23
N ASP A 48 0.69 -0.09 20.45
CA ASP A 48 -0.72 -0.06 20.80
C ASP A 48 -1.53 1.02 20.07
N LEU A 49 -2.78 1.19 20.50
CA LEU A 49 -3.69 2.16 19.90
C LEU A 49 -3.21 3.60 20.08
N GLU A 50 -2.51 3.92 21.17
CA GLU A 50 -2.01 5.28 21.41
C GLU A 50 -0.94 5.62 20.39
N ASP A 51 0.02 4.71 20.16
CA ASP A 51 1.07 4.86 19.15
C ASP A 51 0.49 5.00 17.74
N LEU A 52 -0.46 4.13 17.38
CA LEU A 52 -1.14 4.20 16.09
C LEU A 52 -1.94 5.50 15.94
N SER A 53 -2.59 5.96 17.02
CA SER A 53 -3.47 7.12 16.98
C SER A 53 -2.75 8.43 16.68
N VAL A 54 -1.47 8.53 17.04
CA VAL A 54 -0.68 9.75 16.83
C VAL A 54 -0.04 9.84 15.45
N LEU A 55 -0.07 8.76 14.65
CA LEU A 55 0.35 8.83 13.25
C LEU A 55 -0.54 9.80 12.47
N ASP A 56 0.06 10.70 11.70
CA ASP A 56 -0.63 11.70 10.89
C ASP A 56 -1.47 11.07 9.76
N THR A 57 -1.10 9.86 9.32
CA THR A 57 -1.78 9.11 8.27
C THR A 57 -2.94 8.23 8.78
N TYR A 58 -2.98 7.90 10.08
CA TYR A 58 -4.04 7.10 10.67
C TYR A 58 -5.34 7.92 10.89
N PRO A 59 -6.54 7.40 10.58
CA PRO A 59 -6.86 6.01 10.19
C PRO A 59 -7.03 5.77 8.70
N ASP A 60 -6.90 6.80 7.88
CA ASP A 60 -7.38 6.74 6.49
C ASP A 60 -6.30 6.35 5.48
N ARG A 61 -5.03 6.35 5.90
CA ARG A 61 -3.88 6.13 5.03
C ARG A 61 -2.88 5.14 5.63
N PRO A 62 -3.19 3.84 5.57
CA PRO A 62 -2.18 2.82 5.83
C PRO A 62 -1.06 2.86 4.79
N ASP A 63 0.09 2.29 5.13
CA ASP A 63 1.24 2.14 4.22
C ASP A 63 0.92 1.18 3.08
N ALA A 64 0.10 0.15 3.33
CA ALA A 64 -0.56 -0.62 2.28
C ALA A 64 -1.91 -1.18 2.73
N THR A 65 -2.68 -1.69 1.76
CA THR A 65 -3.98 -2.34 2.01
C THR A 65 -4.13 -3.66 1.27
N GLN A 66 -4.91 -4.59 1.85
CA GLN A 66 -5.34 -5.83 1.23
C GLN A 66 -6.85 -6.02 1.38
N ILE A 67 -7.51 -6.52 0.33
CA ILE A 67 -8.91 -6.93 0.40
C ILE A 67 -9.00 -8.33 1.02
N LEU A 68 -9.88 -8.49 2.00
CA LEU A 68 -10.14 -9.73 2.70
C LEU A 68 -11.61 -10.13 2.56
N ASN A 69 -11.86 -11.43 2.41
CA ASN A 69 -13.20 -12.04 2.39
C ASN A 69 -13.62 -12.64 3.74
N SER A 70 -12.73 -12.57 4.73
CA SER A 70 -12.95 -13.01 6.10
C SER A 70 -12.17 -12.09 7.06
N LEU A 71 -12.59 -12.06 8.32
CA LEU A 71 -11.99 -11.26 9.37
C LEU A 71 -10.73 -11.96 9.91
N ARG A 72 -9.76 -12.10 9.02
CA ARG A 72 -8.45 -12.74 9.23
C ARG A 72 -7.38 -11.90 8.55
N SER A 73 -6.42 -11.37 9.30
CA SER A 73 -5.26 -10.68 8.72
C SER A 73 -4.39 -11.67 7.93
N PRO A 74 -3.49 -11.18 7.06
CA PRO A 74 -2.38 -11.99 6.58
C PRO A 74 -1.61 -12.63 7.74
N ILE A 75 -1.00 -13.78 7.46
CA ILE A 75 -0.15 -14.49 8.41
C ILE A 75 1.29 -14.18 8.06
N ASN A 76 2.12 -13.93 9.07
CA ASN A 76 3.56 -13.71 8.92
C ASN A 76 3.84 -12.63 7.86
N HIS A 77 3.15 -11.50 7.97
CA HIS A 77 3.26 -10.38 7.06
C HIS A 77 4.59 -9.64 7.20
N THR A 78 4.92 -9.15 8.40
CA THR A 78 6.12 -8.36 8.68
C THR A 78 6.26 -8.12 10.19
N ASP A 79 7.37 -7.55 10.64
CA ASP A 79 7.60 -7.19 12.05
C ASP A 79 7.26 -5.71 12.32
N TYR A 80 6.97 -5.38 13.58
CA TYR A 80 6.79 -4.01 14.10
C TYR A 80 5.75 -3.15 13.38
N TYR A 81 4.54 -3.69 13.28
CA TYR A 81 3.45 -3.02 12.58
C TYR A 81 2.17 -3.00 13.41
N ALA A 82 1.27 -2.09 13.05
CA ALA A 82 -0.11 -2.11 13.51
C ALA A 82 -1.03 -2.31 12.30
N GLY A 83 -1.92 -3.29 12.35
CA GLY A 83 -2.93 -3.53 11.33
C GLY A 83 -4.33 -3.17 11.83
N MET A 84 -5.20 -2.74 10.91
CA MET A 84 -6.60 -2.44 11.18
C MET A 84 -7.51 -3.05 10.12
N ILE A 85 -8.59 -3.71 10.56
CA ILE A 85 -9.73 -4.08 9.73
C ILE A 85 -10.95 -3.30 10.23
N ARG A 86 -11.68 -2.62 9.35
CA ARG A 86 -12.95 -1.96 9.68
C ARG A 86 -14.02 -2.26 8.64
N GLY A 87 -15.27 -2.30 9.08
CA GLY A 87 -16.39 -2.66 8.22
C GLY A 87 -17.70 -2.78 9.00
N PHE A 88 -18.63 -3.56 8.45
CA PHE A 88 -19.88 -3.90 9.11
C PHE A 88 -20.11 -5.41 9.16
N ILE A 89 -20.66 -5.88 10.28
CA ILE A 89 -21.22 -7.22 10.41
C ILE A 89 -22.74 -7.12 10.27
N LYS A 90 -23.33 -7.99 9.44
CA LYS A 90 -24.79 -8.13 9.29
C LYS A 90 -25.19 -9.59 9.31
N VAL A 91 -26.02 -9.95 10.27
CA VAL A 91 -26.55 -11.31 10.44
C VAL A 91 -27.90 -11.49 9.76
N PRO A 92 -28.25 -12.67 9.24
CA PRO A 92 -29.51 -12.89 8.51
C PRO A 92 -30.71 -13.03 9.44
N THR A 93 -30.49 -13.46 10.69
CA THR A 93 -31.53 -13.74 11.69
C THR A 93 -31.14 -13.15 13.03
N THR A 94 -32.12 -12.66 13.77
CA THR A 94 -31.88 -12.23 15.16
C THR A 94 -31.46 -13.41 16.01
N ASP A 95 -30.28 -13.31 16.62
CA ASP A 95 -29.74 -14.33 17.51
C ASP A 95 -28.73 -13.70 18.46
N SER A 96 -28.34 -14.46 19.47
CA SER A 96 -27.27 -14.10 20.38
C SER A 96 -25.96 -14.73 19.91
N TYR A 97 -24.94 -13.91 19.69
CA TYR A 97 -23.63 -14.32 19.21
C TYR A 97 -22.57 -14.17 20.29
N ILE A 98 -21.57 -15.05 20.28
CA ILE A 98 -20.36 -14.96 21.10
C ILE A 98 -19.21 -14.84 20.11
N PHE A 99 -18.37 -13.83 20.27
CA PHE A 99 -17.18 -13.61 19.46
C PHE A 99 -15.93 -14.10 20.20
N ASN A 100 -14.93 -14.57 19.46
CA ASN A 100 -13.63 -14.93 19.98
C ASN A 100 -12.53 -14.35 19.10
N LEU A 101 -11.52 -13.74 19.69
CA LEU A 101 -10.36 -13.17 19.02
C LEU A 101 -9.12 -14.02 19.31
N THR A 102 -8.39 -14.37 18.26
CA THR A 102 -7.00 -14.83 18.37
C THR A 102 -6.11 -13.84 17.63
N SER A 103 -4.92 -13.61 18.17
CA SER A 103 -3.92 -12.70 17.63
C SER A 103 -2.52 -13.12 18.06
N ASP A 104 -1.54 -12.83 17.23
CA ASP A 104 -0.11 -12.79 17.55
C ASP A 104 0.42 -11.50 16.92
N ASP A 105 1.01 -10.57 17.67
CA ASP A 105 1.04 -10.49 19.15
C ASP A 105 -0.34 -10.06 19.73
N LYS A 106 -0.55 -8.74 19.92
CA LYS A 106 -1.75 -8.19 20.57
C LYS A 106 -2.89 -8.01 19.58
N GLY A 107 -4.12 -8.20 20.05
CA GLY A 107 -5.32 -8.04 19.25
C GLY A 107 -6.43 -7.31 19.99
N LEU A 108 -7.17 -6.43 19.33
CA LEU A 108 -8.37 -5.78 19.87
C LEU A 108 -9.55 -5.95 18.92
N PHE A 109 -10.73 -6.20 19.47
CA PHE A 109 -11.98 -6.23 18.70
C PHE A 109 -13.02 -5.30 19.30
N PHE A 110 -13.54 -4.39 18.48
CA PHE A 110 -14.62 -3.47 18.80
C PHE A 110 -15.84 -3.77 17.95
N LEU A 111 -17.01 -3.80 18.57
CA LEU A 111 -18.30 -3.92 17.89
C LEU A 111 -19.26 -2.85 18.39
N SER A 112 -19.79 -2.07 17.47
CA SER A 112 -20.80 -1.05 17.71
C SER A 112 -22.17 -1.65 18.00
N THR A 113 -22.99 -0.90 18.72
CA THR A 113 -24.41 -1.22 18.95
C THR A 113 -25.28 -0.95 17.72
N ASP A 114 -24.75 -0.26 16.70
CA ASP A 114 -25.42 0.07 15.45
C ASP A 114 -24.41 0.32 14.31
N GLN A 115 -24.85 0.95 13.22
CA GLN A 115 -23.99 1.30 12.08
C GLN A 115 -23.03 2.48 12.35
N SER A 116 -23.10 3.13 13.50
CA SER A 116 -22.27 4.30 13.82
C SER A 116 -20.93 3.88 14.44
N PRO A 117 -19.78 4.35 13.90
CA PRO A 117 -18.48 4.16 14.55
C PRO A 117 -18.40 4.76 15.96
N ALA A 118 -19.22 5.78 16.26
CA ALA A 118 -19.23 6.46 17.56
C ALA A 118 -19.73 5.57 18.70
N ASN A 119 -20.49 4.51 18.40
CA ASN A 119 -21.11 3.62 19.39
C ASN A 119 -20.35 2.29 19.60
N LYS A 120 -19.09 2.22 19.11
CA LYS A 120 -18.23 1.03 19.24
C LYS A 120 -17.85 0.76 20.70
N VAL A 121 -17.85 -0.51 21.08
CA VAL A 121 -17.45 -0.99 22.41
C VAL A 121 -16.46 -2.13 22.24
N LYS A 122 -15.36 -2.15 23.01
CA LYS A 122 -14.41 -3.27 23.02
C LYS A 122 -15.11 -4.54 23.49
N ARG A 123 -15.06 -5.60 22.71
CA ARG A 123 -15.75 -6.88 22.97
C ARG A 123 -14.81 -8.03 23.26
N ALA A 124 -13.59 -7.99 22.72
CA ALA A 124 -12.55 -8.98 22.98
C ALA A 124 -11.17 -8.33 22.86
N GLU A 125 -10.19 -8.93 23.53
CA GLU A 125 -8.78 -8.55 23.44
C GLU A 125 -7.85 -9.75 23.67
N VAL A 126 -6.68 -9.69 23.03
CA VAL A 126 -5.51 -10.53 23.27
C VAL A 126 -4.39 -9.60 23.69
N THR A 127 -3.76 -9.87 24.84
CA THR A 127 -2.76 -8.96 25.45
C THR A 127 -1.32 -9.42 25.26
N THR A 128 -1.10 -10.69 24.91
CA THR A 128 0.25 -11.23 24.64
C THR A 128 0.35 -11.81 23.24
N LEU A 129 0.07 -13.09 23.07
CA LEU A 129 -0.05 -13.78 21.79
C LEU A 129 -0.89 -15.03 21.97
N THR A 130 -1.42 -15.58 20.90
CA THR A 130 -2.17 -16.85 20.89
C THR A 130 -1.82 -17.59 19.61
N LEU A 131 -1.84 -18.92 19.61
CA LEU A 131 -1.86 -19.64 18.33
C LEU A 131 -3.20 -19.39 17.63
N ILE A 132 -3.24 -19.54 16.30
CA ILE A 132 -4.42 -19.26 15.45
C ILE A 132 -5.73 -19.85 16.01
N ASP A 133 -5.69 -21.11 16.49
CA ASP A 133 -6.87 -21.82 17.02
C ASP A 133 -6.91 -21.88 18.57
N GLN A 134 -6.09 -21.07 19.25
CA GLN A 134 -5.98 -21.09 20.71
C GLN A 134 -7.01 -20.17 21.37
N HIS A 135 -8.27 -20.57 21.33
CA HIS A 135 -9.41 -19.75 21.77
C HIS A 135 -9.53 -19.51 23.28
N THR A 136 -8.75 -20.20 24.11
CA THR A 136 -8.94 -20.25 25.57
C THR A 136 -7.67 -19.93 26.38
N LYS A 137 -6.67 -19.29 25.78
CA LYS A 137 -5.45 -18.90 26.50
C LYS A 137 -5.73 -17.77 27.49
N GLU A 138 -6.46 -16.75 27.03
CA GLU A 138 -6.80 -15.56 27.81
C GLU A 138 -8.32 -15.39 27.89
N ALA A 139 -8.82 -15.00 29.06
CA ALA A 139 -10.26 -14.78 29.26
C ALA A 139 -10.80 -13.64 28.38
N GLY A 140 -9.97 -12.63 28.09
CA GLY A 140 -10.30 -11.48 27.25
C GLY A 140 -10.58 -11.82 25.79
N GLN A 141 -10.17 -13.01 25.32
CA GLN A 141 -10.38 -13.43 23.93
C GLN A 141 -11.85 -13.57 23.58
N THR A 142 -12.70 -13.90 24.54
CA THR A 142 -14.11 -14.25 24.29
C THR A 142 -15.05 -13.17 24.81
N SER A 143 -15.91 -12.66 23.94
CA SER A 143 -16.91 -11.67 24.33
C SER A 143 -18.00 -12.26 25.22
N ALA A 144 -18.72 -11.41 25.95
CA ALA A 144 -20.05 -11.77 26.43
C ALA A 144 -21.00 -12.10 25.25
N SER A 145 -22.15 -12.68 25.55
CA SER A 145 -23.18 -12.90 24.54
C SER A 145 -23.80 -11.56 24.10
N ILE A 146 -23.83 -11.31 22.79
CA ILE A 146 -24.31 -10.08 22.17
C ILE A 146 -25.50 -10.43 21.27
N GLN A 147 -26.66 -9.84 21.53
CA GLN A 147 -27.81 -9.99 20.66
C GLN A 147 -27.62 -9.11 19.42
N LEU A 148 -27.62 -9.74 18.25
CA LEU A 148 -27.60 -9.06 16.96
C LEU A 148 -28.96 -9.26 16.28
N VAL A 149 -29.52 -8.20 15.72
CA VAL A 149 -30.81 -8.23 15.04
C VAL A 149 -30.60 -8.54 13.56
N GLY A 150 -31.38 -9.49 13.04
CA GLY A 150 -31.35 -9.88 11.64
C GLY A 150 -31.54 -8.68 10.70
N GLY A 151 -30.67 -8.54 9.71
CA GLY A 151 -30.72 -7.49 8.70
C GLY A 151 -30.12 -6.14 9.11
N GLN A 152 -29.71 -5.96 10.37
CA GLN A 152 -29.04 -4.74 10.83
C GLN A 152 -27.53 -4.78 10.59
N TYR A 153 -26.96 -3.61 10.29
CA TYR A 153 -25.51 -3.42 10.16
C TYR A 153 -24.93 -2.96 11.50
N TYR A 154 -23.87 -3.62 11.94
CA TYR A 154 -23.11 -3.27 13.13
C TYR A 154 -21.70 -2.91 12.71
N TYR A 155 -21.29 -1.65 12.92
CA TYR A 155 -19.92 -1.23 12.63
C TYR A 155 -18.93 -1.98 13.54
N PHE A 156 -17.80 -2.38 13.00
CA PHE A 156 -16.74 -3.02 13.76
C PHE A 156 -15.35 -2.49 13.38
N GLU A 157 -14.43 -2.62 14.32
CA GLU A 157 -12.99 -2.45 14.09
C GLU A 157 -12.24 -3.59 14.76
N MET A 158 -11.15 -4.00 14.14
CA MET A 158 -10.19 -4.94 14.68
C MET A 158 -8.79 -4.38 14.51
N TYR A 159 -7.95 -4.59 15.50
CA TYR A 159 -6.57 -4.13 15.49
C TYR A 159 -5.63 -5.26 15.86
N ASN A 160 -4.54 -5.41 15.12
CA ASN A 160 -3.43 -6.26 15.51
C ASN A 160 -2.17 -5.40 15.66
N PHE A 161 -1.38 -5.68 16.68
CA PHE A 161 -0.13 -5.00 16.94
C PHE A 161 0.95 -6.04 17.07
N GLU A 162 1.89 -5.98 16.14
CA GLU A 162 2.91 -6.99 15.96
C GLU A 162 4.26 -6.48 16.43
N GLY A 163 4.95 -7.31 17.20
CA GLY A 163 6.35 -7.14 17.55
C GLY A 163 7.26 -7.82 16.55
N ARG A 164 7.57 -9.11 16.79
CA ARG A 164 8.50 -9.89 15.97
C ARG A 164 7.97 -11.30 15.78
N ALA A 165 8.38 -11.90 14.66
CA ALA A 165 8.28 -13.32 14.32
C ALA A 165 6.96 -13.74 13.66
N ASP A 166 6.08 -14.46 14.36
CA ASP A 166 4.85 -14.98 13.77
C ASP A 166 3.73 -13.96 14.04
N ASP A 167 2.97 -13.58 13.01
CA ASP A 167 1.88 -12.61 13.16
C ASP A 167 0.57 -13.15 12.59
N HIS A 168 -0.53 -12.94 13.31
CA HIS A 168 -1.89 -13.15 12.81
C HIS A 168 -2.93 -12.42 13.65
N MET A 169 -4.13 -12.25 13.11
CA MET A 169 -5.32 -11.86 13.86
C MET A 169 -6.54 -12.47 13.18
N THR A 170 -7.39 -13.16 13.94
CA THR A 170 -8.61 -13.79 13.41
C THR A 170 -9.81 -13.60 14.34
N LEU A 171 -10.95 -13.14 13.79
CA LEU A 171 -12.23 -13.12 14.51
C LEU A 171 -13.04 -14.37 14.21
N PHE A 172 -13.42 -15.05 15.28
CA PHE A 172 -14.35 -16.16 15.26
C PHE A 172 -15.67 -15.79 15.94
N TRP A 173 -16.70 -16.57 15.64
CA TRP A 173 -17.98 -16.50 16.33
C TRP A 173 -18.65 -17.87 16.48
N LYS A 174 -19.66 -17.91 17.33
CA LYS A 174 -20.69 -18.95 17.37
C LYS A 174 -21.98 -18.38 17.97
N LYS A 175 -23.09 -19.08 17.76
CA LYS A 175 -24.36 -18.73 18.42
C LYS A 175 -24.35 -19.18 19.87
N ALA A 176 -24.84 -18.34 20.76
CA ALA A 176 -25.02 -18.65 22.17
C ALA A 176 -26.06 -19.76 22.40
N SER A 177 -27.01 -19.93 21.47
CA SER A 177 -27.98 -21.03 21.45
C SER A 177 -27.34 -22.39 21.12
N THR A 178 -26.13 -22.40 20.52
CA THR A 178 -25.38 -23.61 20.19
C THR A 178 -23.94 -23.50 20.70
N PRO A 179 -23.71 -23.44 22.01
CA PRO A 179 -22.40 -23.12 22.59
C PRO A 179 -21.33 -24.20 22.32
N ASN A 180 -21.75 -25.43 22.00
CA ASN A 180 -20.86 -26.54 21.66
C ASN A 180 -20.48 -26.61 20.16
N ALA A 181 -21.04 -25.72 19.32
CA ALA A 181 -20.62 -25.64 17.93
C ALA A 181 -19.14 -25.19 17.85
N PRO A 182 -18.39 -25.67 16.84
CA PRO A 182 -17.03 -25.18 16.60
C PRO A 182 -17.04 -23.68 16.32
N TRP A 183 -15.93 -23.01 16.64
CA TRP A 183 -15.70 -21.64 16.25
C TRP A 183 -15.65 -21.53 14.72
N ALA A 184 -16.38 -20.56 14.17
CA ALA A 184 -16.35 -20.25 12.75
C ALA A 184 -15.72 -18.87 12.55
N ILE A 185 -14.85 -18.72 11.56
CA ILE A 185 -14.29 -17.42 11.18
C ILE A 185 -15.44 -16.54 10.67
N VAL A 186 -15.50 -15.29 11.12
CA VAL A 186 -16.46 -14.31 10.61
C VAL A 186 -16.00 -13.89 9.21
N GLY A 187 -16.85 -14.06 8.21
CA GLY A 187 -16.49 -13.72 6.83
C GLY A 187 -17.69 -13.60 5.92
N GLU A 188 -17.51 -13.77 4.62
CA GLU A 188 -18.62 -13.77 3.66
C GLU A 188 -19.75 -14.74 4.07
N PRO A 189 -21.03 -14.41 3.85
CA PRO A 189 -21.55 -13.14 3.31
C PRO A 189 -21.86 -12.09 4.41
N PHE A 190 -21.36 -12.26 5.63
CA PHE A 190 -21.78 -11.49 6.80
C PHE A 190 -21.03 -10.18 7.01
N ILE A 191 -19.94 -9.96 6.25
CA ILE A 191 -19.10 -8.76 6.33
C ILE A 191 -19.36 -7.81 5.17
N TYR A 192 -19.20 -6.50 5.40
CA TYR A 192 -19.38 -5.45 4.40
C TYR A 192 -18.30 -4.39 4.58
N GLU A 193 -17.83 -3.84 3.47
CA GLU A 193 -16.75 -2.84 3.47
C GLU A 193 -17.22 -1.53 4.12
N TYR A 194 -16.28 -0.81 4.76
CA TYR A 194 -16.48 0.59 5.15
C TYR A 194 -15.95 1.53 4.08
N ILE A 195 -16.82 2.37 3.50
CA ILE A 195 -16.49 3.27 2.38
C ILE A 195 -16.51 4.76 2.71
N CYS A 196 -16.68 5.12 3.99
CA CYS A 196 -16.67 6.52 4.46
C CYS A 196 -15.28 7.00 4.91
N GLY A 197 -14.20 6.33 4.48
CA GLY A 197 -12.83 6.83 4.70
C GLY A 197 -12.56 8.07 3.85
N GLN A 198 -11.69 8.97 4.32
CA GLN A 198 -11.26 10.10 3.52
C GLN A 198 -10.35 9.62 2.39
N VAL A 199 -10.78 9.75 1.14
CA VAL A 199 -9.97 9.40 -0.04
C VAL A 199 -9.23 10.65 -0.51
N CYS A 200 -7.91 10.66 -0.34
CA CYS A 200 -7.04 11.76 -0.76
C CYS A 200 -5.94 11.23 -1.69
N PRO A 201 -5.46 12.04 -2.67
CA PRO A 201 -4.27 11.69 -3.45
C PRO A 201 -3.07 11.41 -2.55
N ASP A 202 -2.13 10.59 -3.04
CA ASP A 202 -0.98 10.17 -2.25
C ASP A 202 -0.06 11.31 -1.87
N ARG A 203 0.53 11.23 -0.67
CA ARG A 203 1.49 12.23 -0.20
C ARG A 203 2.62 12.35 -1.22
N GLY A 204 2.99 13.59 -1.56
CA GLY A 204 4.02 13.87 -2.56
C GLY A 204 3.52 13.87 -4.00
N THR A 205 2.27 13.46 -4.27
CA THR A 205 1.68 13.60 -5.62
C THR A 205 1.69 15.06 -6.05
N PRO A 206 2.23 15.41 -7.23
CA PRO A 206 2.19 16.78 -7.73
C PRO A 206 0.75 17.28 -7.83
N CYS A 207 0.53 18.51 -7.41
CA CYS A 207 -0.76 19.18 -7.51
C CYS A 207 -0.57 20.66 -7.86
N ASN A 208 -1.67 21.41 -7.91
CA ASN A 208 -1.64 22.86 -8.07
C ASN A 208 -2.57 23.43 -7.00
N ASP A 209 -2.02 24.20 -6.06
CA ASP A 209 -2.80 24.81 -4.98
C ASP A 209 -3.51 26.10 -5.41
N ASN A 210 -3.45 26.42 -6.71
CA ASN A 210 -3.93 27.63 -7.38
C ASN A 210 -3.28 28.92 -6.87
N ASN A 211 -2.14 28.83 -6.19
CA ASN A 211 -1.35 29.98 -5.77
C ASN A 211 -0.11 30.12 -6.66
N ALA A 212 -0.11 31.14 -7.53
CA ALA A 212 1.05 31.43 -8.37
C ALA A 212 2.32 31.86 -7.59
N ALA A 213 2.20 32.11 -6.28
CA ALA A 213 3.33 32.44 -5.41
C ALA A 213 4.05 31.21 -4.83
N THR A 214 3.55 29.99 -5.07
CA THR A 214 4.18 28.77 -4.59
C THR A 214 4.83 27.95 -5.70
N THR A 215 5.77 27.10 -5.30
CA THR A 215 6.43 26.11 -6.16
C THR A 215 6.43 24.74 -5.47
N ASP A 216 6.73 23.67 -6.21
CA ASP A 216 6.80 22.30 -5.66
C ASP A 216 5.53 21.89 -4.89
N ASP A 217 4.38 22.21 -5.48
CA ASP A 217 3.05 21.90 -4.96
C ASP A 217 2.83 20.40 -4.89
N LYS A 218 2.67 19.90 -3.67
CA LYS A 218 2.53 18.47 -3.36
C LYS A 218 1.33 18.22 -2.47
N GLN A 219 0.63 17.13 -2.75
CA GLN A 219 -0.44 16.62 -1.90
C GLN A 219 0.16 16.19 -0.56
N ASP A 220 -0.46 16.58 0.55
CA ASP A 220 -0.02 16.23 1.91
C ASP A 220 -0.51 14.85 2.38
N GLY A 221 -1.36 14.22 1.56
CA GLY A 221 -2.06 12.99 1.86
C GLY A 221 -3.38 13.22 2.60
N LEU A 222 -3.68 14.42 3.07
CA LEU A 222 -4.88 14.78 3.85
C LEU A 222 -5.80 15.73 3.07
N CYS A 223 -5.76 15.61 1.74
CA CYS A 223 -6.56 16.36 0.76
C CYS A 223 -6.20 17.86 0.70
N ASN A 224 -4.99 18.23 1.12
CA ASN A 224 -4.48 19.58 0.88
C ASN A 224 -3.33 19.55 -0.12
N CYS A 225 -3.38 20.49 -1.08
CA CYS A 225 -2.25 20.80 -1.92
C CYS A 225 -1.38 21.85 -1.24
N VAL A 226 -0.13 21.50 -0.95
CA VAL A 226 0.79 22.31 -0.16
C VAL A 226 2.03 22.64 -0.99
N GLY A 227 2.13 23.92 -1.36
CA GLY A 227 3.28 24.50 -2.04
C GLY A 227 4.31 25.12 -1.10
N VAL A 228 5.52 25.34 -1.64
CA VAL A 228 6.62 26.05 -0.99
C VAL A 228 6.50 27.53 -1.29
N TYR A 229 6.48 28.36 -0.25
CA TYR A 229 6.37 29.81 -0.37
C TYR A 229 7.76 30.44 -0.49
N ALA A 230 7.90 31.44 -1.35
CA ALA A 230 9.10 32.25 -1.36
C ALA A 230 9.26 32.98 0.00
N THR A 231 10.48 33.02 0.52
CA THR A 231 10.81 33.71 1.78
C THR A 231 12.08 34.53 1.63
N ALA A 232 12.14 35.66 2.32
CA ALA A 232 13.33 36.50 2.42
C ALA A 232 14.32 35.98 3.49
N ASN A 233 13.86 35.09 4.36
CA ASN A 233 14.70 34.50 5.40
C ASN A 233 15.59 33.41 4.81
N THR A 234 16.87 33.73 4.67
CA THR A 234 17.89 32.84 4.09
C THR A 234 18.20 31.62 4.95
N CYS A 235 17.73 31.58 6.21
CA CYS A 235 17.88 30.42 7.08
C CYS A 235 16.86 29.31 6.75
N VAL A 236 15.78 29.60 6.02
CA VAL A 236 14.77 28.58 5.67
C VAL A 236 15.37 27.62 4.65
N GLY A 237 15.41 26.35 5.04
CA GLY A 237 16.09 25.30 4.31
C GLY A 237 15.20 24.47 3.38
N GLU A 238 15.59 23.22 3.20
CA GLU A 238 14.86 22.27 2.37
C GLU A 238 13.58 21.81 3.07
N ARG A 239 12.49 21.69 2.31
CA ARG A 239 11.22 21.12 2.79
C ARG A 239 11.39 19.63 3.05
N GLY A 240 10.85 19.11 4.14
CA GLY A 240 10.91 17.69 4.45
C GLY A 240 12.20 17.26 5.15
N LEU A 241 13.18 18.16 5.30
CA LEU A 241 14.41 17.89 6.02
C LEU A 241 14.30 18.44 7.45
N VAL A 242 14.55 17.57 8.42
CA VAL A 242 14.65 17.89 9.84
C VAL A 242 15.90 17.22 10.36
N GLU A 243 16.81 17.99 10.95
CA GLU A 243 18.04 17.46 11.55
C GLU A 243 18.05 17.66 13.06
N ALA A 244 18.39 16.59 13.79
CA ALA A 244 18.74 16.64 15.20
C ALA A 244 20.25 16.66 15.36
N TYR A 245 20.76 17.65 16.08
CA TYR A 245 22.17 17.79 16.44
C TYR A 245 22.39 17.31 17.87
N TYR A 246 23.30 16.36 18.06
CA TYR A 246 23.58 15.73 19.36
C TYR A 246 24.91 16.21 19.93
N TYR A 247 24.92 16.40 21.25
CA TYR A 247 26.06 16.83 22.04
C TYR A 247 26.32 15.77 23.11
N ASP A 248 27.20 14.82 22.82
CA ASP A 248 27.48 13.63 23.64
C ASP A 248 28.27 13.97 24.93
N ASN A 249 28.42 13.03 25.86
CA ASN A 249 29.22 13.23 27.07
C ASN A 249 28.85 14.47 27.93
N ILE A 250 27.57 14.88 27.91
CA ILE A 250 27.04 15.92 28.80
C ILE A 250 26.35 15.22 29.96
N THR A 251 26.93 15.35 31.17
CA THR A 251 26.34 14.78 32.39
C THR A 251 25.13 15.58 32.87
N GLY A 252 24.27 14.96 33.69
CA GLY A 252 23.06 15.59 34.23
C GLY A 252 21.80 15.35 33.38
N SER A 253 20.65 15.81 33.87
CA SER A 253 19.33 15.55 33.25
C SER A 253 18.61 16.84 32.86
N PHE A 254 19.26 18.00 32.97
CA PHE A 254 18.65 19.28 32.69
C PHE A 254 19.20 19.90 31.40
N VAL A 255 18.30 20.41 30.55
CA VAL A 255 18.67 21.36 29.49
C VAL A 255 19.34 22.57 30.13
N GLU A 256 18.78 23.05 31.25
CA GLU A 256 19.33 24.14 32.05
C GLU A 256 19.62 23.67 33.48
N PRO A 257 20.90 23.61 33.93
CA PRO A 257 22.07 24.22 33.32
C PRO A 257 22.88 23.33 32.35
N ASP A 258 22.66 22.02 32.32
CA ASP A 258 23.70 21.09 31.83
C ASP A 258 23.99 21.22 30.33
N LEU A 259 22.95 21.23 29.48
CA LEU A 259 23.12 21.37 28.04
C LEU A 259 23.56 22.78 27.65
N ILE A 260 22.85 23.81 28.12
CA ILE A 260 23.10 25.19 27.68
C ILE A 260 24.46 25.74 28.09
N ASN A 261 25.05 25.21 29.18
CA ASN A 261 26.36 25.63 29.67
C ASN A 261 27.49 24.71 29.16
N ALA A 262 27.16 23.66 28.40
CA ALA A 262 28.18 22.80 27.81
C ALA A 262 29.02 23.63 26.81
N PRO A 263 30.37 23.60 26.88
CA PRO A 263 31.23 24.45 26.04
C PRO A 263 31.04 24.28 24.53
N LYS A 264 30.50 23.13 24.10
CA LYS A 264 30.23 22.81 22.70
C LYS A 264 28.84 23.20 22.22
N PHE A 265 27.89 23.48 23.12
CA PHE A 265 26.54 23.87 22.75
C PHE A 265 26.48 25.37 22.46
N PRO A 266 25.74 25.82 21.41
CA PRO A 266 25.06 25.05 20.38
C PRO A 266 25.92 24.77 19.13
N LEU A 267 27.15 25.28 19.07
CA LEU A 267 27.84 25.42 17.79
C LEU A 267 28.62 24.18 17.34
N SER A 268 28.95 23.25 18.23
CA SER A 268 29.85 22.12 17.94
C SER A 268 29.20 20.77 18.30
N PRO A 269 28.21 20.29 17.52
CA PRO A 269 27.64 18.97 17.75
C PRO A 269 28.65 17.85 17.43
N ASP A 270 28.52 16.69 18.09
CA ASP A 270 29.37 15.52 17.83
C ASP A 270 28.80 14.63 16.73
N ARG A 271 27.47 14.60 16.61
CA ARG A 271 26.75 13.83 15.59
C ARG A 271 25.43 14.52 15.23
N LYS A 272 24.87 14.19 14.07
CA LYS A 272 23.54 14.62 13.66
C LYS A 272 22.75 13.47 13.06
N GLU A 273 21.45 13.66 12.95
CA GLU A 273 20.53 12.63 12.51
C GLU A 273 19.33 13.25 11.77
N LYS A 274 18.88 12.61 10.69
CA LYS A 274 17.67 13.03 9.97
C LYS A 274 16.44 12.46 10.63
N LEU A 275 15.45 13.30 10.94
CA LEU A 275 14.21 12.87 11.58
C LEU A 275 13.03 12.84 10.56
N PRO A 276 12.18 11.81 10.58
CA PRO A 276 10.98 11.74 9.73
C PRO A 276 9.84 12.66 10.21
N ALA A 277 9.97 13.20 11.42
CA ALA A 277 9.00 14.06 12.11
C ALA A 277 9.73 14.92 13.14
N ILE A 278 9.03 15.79 13.86
CA ILE A 278 9.55 16.36 15.11
C ILE A 278 9.52 15.30 16.23
N ALA A 279 10.26 14.22 16.02
CA ALA A 279 10.37 13.10 16.93
C ALA A 279 11.72 12.43 16.75
N GLY A 280 12.45 12.24 17.85
CA GLY A 280 13.75 11.58 17.85
C GLY A 280 14.16 11.12 19.26
N PRO A 281 15.27 10.38 19.39
CA PRO A 281 16.13 9.86 18.31
C PRO A 281 15.44 8.84 17.39
N THR A 282 15.98 8.64 16.18
CA THR A 282 15.47 7.63 15.26
C THR A 282 15.92 6.22 15.65
N PRO A 283 15.05 5.24 15.35
CA PRO A 283 15.21 3.82 15.64
C PRO A 283 16.46 3.08 15.18
N ALA A 284 17.00 3.47 14.02
CA ALA A 284 18.07 2.74 13.35
C ALA A 284 19.42 2.90 14.07
N ASN A 285 19.49 3.86 14.99
CA ASN A 285 20.54 3.98 15.97
C ASN A 285 20.05 3.23 17.22
N PRO A 286 20.81 2.28 17.81
CA PRO A 286 20.39 1.64 19.05
C PRO A 286 19.87 2.73 20.01
N ILE A 287 18.67 2.56 20.56
CA ILE A 287 18.08 3.53 21.50
C ILE A 287 18.87 3.60 22.82
N ASN A 288 20.01 2.88 22.90
CA ASN A 288 21.04 2.97 23.93
C ASN A 288 22.43 3.37 23.37
N ALA A 289 22.53 3.86 22.13
CA ALA A 289 23.79 3.98 21.39
C ALA A 289 24.75 4.99 22.02
N THR A 290 24.22 5.96 22.76
CA THR A 290 25.00 6.88 23.59
C THR A 290 24.11 7.38 24.72
N GLU A 291 24.52 7.16 25.96
CA GLU A 291 23.92 7.81 27.12
C GLU A 291 24.56 9.17 27.37
N ARG A 292 23.89 10.03 28.14
CA ARG A 292 24.43 11.34 28.58
C ARG A 292 24.75 12.29 27.42
N TYR A 293 23.72 12.69 26.69
CA TYR A 293 23.84 13.69 25.63
C TYR A 293 22.79 14.79 25.81
N GLY A 294 22.89 15.84 24.99
CA GLY A 294 21.75 16.71 24.72
C GLY A 294 21.51 16.82 23.22
N THR A 295 20.33 17.29 22.84
CA THR A 295 19.90 17.41 21.45
C THR A 295 19.35 18.80 21.16
N LEU A 296 19.69 19.33 19.99
CA LEU A 296 19.13 20.54 19.41
C LEU A 296 18.44 20.19 18.08
N VAL A 297 17.18 20.56 17.93
CA VAL A 297 16.48 20.51 16.64
C VAL A 297 16.01 21.92 16.33
N GLN A 298 16.26 22.40 15.11
CA GLN A 298 15.86 23.72 14.67
C GLN A 298 15.27 23.64 13.27
N GLY A 299 14.31 24.52 12.98
CA GLY A 299 13.67 24.54 11.67
C GLY A 299 12.54 25.54 11.61
N PHE A 300 11.71 25.39 10.57
CA PHE A 300 10.52 26.18 10.37
C PHE A 300 9.31 25.29 10.12
N ILE A 301 8.20 25.63 10.77
CA ILE A 301 6.89 24.99 10.55
C ILE A 301 6.12 25.83 9.53
N THR A 302 5.47 25.16 8.58
CA THR A 302 4.41 25.74 7.75
C THR A 302 3.10 24.99 7.99
N VAL A 303 1.96 25.62 7.70
CA VAL A 303 0.65 24.99 7.87
C VAL A 303 -0.11 24.91 6.54
N PRO A 304 -0.82 23.80 6.26
CA PRO A 304 -1.56 23.64 5.01
C PRO A 304 -2.85 24.45 4.97
N VAL A 305 -3.40 24.81 6.14
CA VAL A 305 -4.69 25.49 6.29
C VAL A 305 -4.57 26.60 7.34
N THR A 306 -5.03 27.80 7.04
CA THR A 306 -5.14 28.86 8.06
C THR A 306 -6.19 28.45 9.10
N GLY A 307 -5.82 28.45 10.38
CA GLY A 307 -6.77 28.07 11.43
C GLY A 307 -6.13 27.92 12.80
N THR A 308 -6.86 27.28 13.71
CA THR A 308 -6.46 27.12 15.11
C THR A 308 -5.68 25.84 15.33
N TYR A 309 -4.43 26.01 15.77
CA TYR A 309 -3.50 24.95 16.12
C TYR A 309 -3.24 24.95 17.64
N GLU A 310 -3.05 23.76 18.19
CA GLU A 310 -2.46 23.55 19.51
C GLU A 310 -1.24 22.65 19.33
N PHE A 311 -0.20 22.83 20.13
CA PHE A 311 0.97 21.97 20.15
C PHE A 311 1.14 21.32 21.51
N ASN A 312 1.69 20.12 21.52
CA ASN A 312 1.99 19.35 22.73
C ASN A 312 3.40 18.75 22.63
N LEU A 313 4.14 18.79 23.73
CA LEU A 313 5.48 18.24 23.88
C LEU A 313 5.43 17.01 24.78
N THR A 314 6.10 15.93 24.37
CA THR A 314 6.51 14.85 25.27
C THR A 314 8.01 14.63 25.12
N GLY A 315 8.67 14.18 26.18
CA GLY A 315 10.10 13.89 26.12
C GLY A 315 10.59 13.18 27.36
N ASP A 316 11.71 12.49 27.22
CA ASP A 316 12.46 12.00 28.37
C ASP A 316 13.19 13.17 29.06
N ASN A 317 13.36 13.05 30.38
CA ASN A 317 14.04 14.05 31.20
C ASN A 317 13.54 15.49 30.96
N GLN A 318 14.45 16.48 30.87
CA GLN A 318 14.06 17.86 30.59
C GLN A 318 14.05 18.11 29.08
N THR A 319 12.91 18.56 28.55
CA THR A 319 12.73 18.93 27.15
C THR A 319 12.02 20.26 27.03
N PHE A 320 12.51 21.13 26.15
CA PHE A 320 11.88 22.40 25.80
C PHE A 320 11.53 22.44 24.32
N PHE A 321 10.34 22.94 24.02
CA PHE A 321 9.89 23.28 22.67
C PHE A 321 9.56 24.77 22.61
N TYR A 322 10.21 25.47 21.70
CA TYR A 322 10.05 26.90 21.43
C TYR A 322 9.38 27.09 20.08
N LEU A 323 8.42 28.00 20.01
CA LEU A 323 7.71 28.33 18.78
C LEU A 323 7.51 29.85 18.66
N SER A 324 8.07 30.42 17.60
CA SER A 324 7.93 31.85 17.27
C SER A 324 6.57 32.15 16.64
N ASN A 325 6.07 33.38 16.77
CA ASN A 325 4.89 33.83 16.01
C ASN A 325 5.18 34.16 14.54
N ASN A 326 6.44 34.07 14.10
CA ASN A 326 6.90 34.31 12.75
C ASN A 326 8.19 33.50 12.45
N ASP A 327 8.89 33.83 11.37
CA ASP A 327 10.12 33.16 10.95
C ASP A 327 11.38 33.71 11.64
N ALA A 328 11.26 34.62 12.61
CA ALA A 328 12.42 35.23 13.25
C ALA A 328 12.85 34.44 14.51
N ILE A 329 14.07 33.91 14.51
CA ILE A 329 14.67 33.21 15.68
C ILE A 329 14.68 34.05 16.96
N GLN A 330 14.74 35.39 16.84
CA GLN A 330 14.73 36.29 18.00
C GLN A 330 13.41 36.23 18.79
N ASN A 331 12.35 35.75 18.13
CA ASN A 331 11.01 35.62 18.68
C ASN A 331 10.71 34.18 19.17
N LYS A 332 11.72 33.30 19.26
CA LYS A 332 11.49 31.90 19.66
C LYS A 332 10.83 31.70 21.02
N ASN A 333 10.98 32.67 21.92
CA ASN A 333 10.37 32.65 23.24
C ASN A 333 8.92 33.17 23.26
N ASP A 334 8.35 33.53 22.11
CA ASP A 334 6.94 33.94 22.01
C ASP A 334 6.01 32.88 22.60
N ASN A 335 6.32 31.59 22.34
CA ASN A 335 5.63 30.46 22.91
C ASN A 335 6.65 29.40 23.35
N LYS A 336 6.38 28.76 24.49
CA LYS A 336 7.22 27.70 25.04
C LYS A 336 6.34 26.59 25.63
N ALA A 337 6.67 25.35 25.32
CA ALA A 337 6.26 24.18 26.08
C ALA A 337 7.49 23.56 26.76
N ASP A 338 7.30 23.01 27.96
CA ASP A 338 8.35 22.33 28.68
C ASP A 338 7.86 21.10 29.46
N VAL A 339 8.73 20.09 29.47
CA VAL A 339 8.66 18.87 30.26
C VAL A 339 9.88 18.86 31.17
N THR A 340 9.67 18.62 32.47
CA THR A 340 10.74 18.71 33.49
C THR A 340 11.28 17.35 33.94
N GLN A 341 10.57 16.26 33.66
CA GLN A 341 10.94 14.89 34.01
C GLN A 341 10.36 13.92 32.98
N SER A 342 11.00 12.76 32.86
CA SER A 342 10.59 11.61 32.05
C SER A 342 9.08 11.33 32.08
N MET A 343 8.54 10.96 30.92
CA MET A 343 7.13 10.61 30.70
C MET A 343 6.98 9.63 29.53
N GLY A 344 5.77 9.12 29.29
CA GLY A 344 5.52 8.28 28.11
C GLY A 344 5.51 9.10 26.81
N ILE A 345 5.82 8.45 25.68
CA ILE A 345 5.84 9.05 24.34
C ILE A 345 4.51 9.72 23.99
N THR A 346 3.38 9.15 24.40
CA THR A 346 2.01 9.61 24.12
C THR A 346 1.31 10.24 25.34
N ASP A 347 2.04 10.55 26.43
CA ASP A 347 1.44 11.07 27.68
C ASP A 347 1.07 12.57 27.58
N HIS A 348 0.07 12.89 26.77
CA HIS A 348 -0.29 14.26 26.45
C HIS A 348 -0.89 15.08 27.61
N ASN A 349 -1.08 14.50 28.81
CA ASN A 349 -1.79 15.14 29.91
C ASN A 349 -1.03 15.22 31.24
N LYS A 350 0.24 14.78 31.30
CA LYS A 350 1.04 14.83 32.53
C LYS A 350 1.28 16.25 33.08
N TYR A 351 1.66 17.20 32.23
CA TYR A 351 1.98 18.57 32.63
C TYR A 351 1.16 19.59 31.86
N ALA A 352 0.72 20.66 32.53
CA ALA A 352 0.07 21.78 31.84
C ALA A 352 1.06 22.55 30.94
N SER A 353 2.33 22.67 31.37
CA SER A 353 3.41 23.36 30.66
C SER A 353 3.80 22.71 29.34
N GLN A 354 3.37 21.48 29.06
CA GLN A 354 3.74 20.77 27.85
C GLN A 354 2.89 21.17 26.62
N ASN A 355 1.99 22.15 26.75
CA ASN A 355 1.10 22.59 25.68
C ASN A 355 1.35 24.05 25.28
N ILE A 356 1.27 24.35 23.98
CA ILE A 356 1.20 25.71 23.42
C ILE A 356 -0.15 25.88 22.72
N GLY A 357 -0.77 27.04 22.91
CA GLY A 357 -2.02 27.42 22.24
C GLY A 357 -3.27 27.19 23.10
N PRO A 358 -4.48 27.26 22.50
CA PRO A 358 -4.73 27.40 21.06
C PRO A 358 -4.21 28.72 20.47
N MET A 359 -3.65 28.65 19.27
CA MET A 359 -3.16 29.83 18.51
C MET A 359 -3.56 29.74 17.04
N THR A 360 -3.66 30.88 16.36
CA THR A 360 -3.98 30.93 14.92
C THR A 360 -2.69 30.97 14.11
N LEU A 361 -2.52 30.00 13.21
CA LEU A 361 -1.46 29.98 12.21
C LEU A 361 -2.07 30.22 10.82
N GLU A 362 -1.30 30.85 9.94
CA GLU A 362 -1.73 31.21 8.58
C GLU A 362 -1.00 30.37 7.54
N LYS A 363 -1.75 29.84 6.58
CA LYS A 363 -1.20 29.17 5.39
C LYS A 363 -0.24 30.15 4.69
N GLY A 364 0.93 29.65 4.31
CA GLY A 364 1.95 30.41 3.58
C GLY A 364 2.89 31.25 4.44
N LYS A 365 2.84 31.10 5.77
CA LYS A 365 3.84 31.66 6.68
C LYS A 365 4.76 30.57 7.23
N TYR A 366 5.99 30.99 7.53
CA TYR A 366 7.00 30.20 8.23
C TYR A 366 7.02 30.60 9.71
N TYR A 367 7.13 29.60 10.58
CA TYR A 367 7.21 29.78 12.03
C TYR A 367 8.47 29.08 12.54
N TYR A 368 9.43 29.84 13.07
CA TYR A 368 10.65 29.25 13.60
C TYR A 368 10.36 28.41 14.84
N TYR A 369 10.92 27.21 14.90
CA TYR A 369 10.87 26.35 16.07
C TYR A 369 12.25 25.87 16.53
N GLU A 370 12.36 25.55 17.81
CA GLU A 370 13.57 24.97 18.41
C GLU A 370 13.18 23.94 19.48
N ILE A 371 13.84 22.79 19.49
CA ILE A 371 13.78 21.82 20.57
C ILE A 371 15.12 21.72 21.24
N ARG A 372 15.10 21.66 22.56
CA ARG A 372 16.25 21.30 23.38
C ARG A 372 15.86 20.12 24.25
N HIS A 373 16.60 19.04 24.17
CA HIS A 373 16.36 17.82 24.93
C HIS A 373 17.65 17.44 25.66
N LYS A 374 17.52 16.90 26.88
CA LYS A 374 18.67 16.38 27.64
C LYS A 374 18.42 14.95 28.04
N GLU A 375 19.26 14.04 27.57
CA GLU A 375 19.23 12.62 27.95
C GLU A 375 20.32 12.27 28.96
N ASN A 376 20.03 11.39 29.91
CA ASN A 376 21.02 10.88 30.87
C ASN A 376 21.16 9.36 30.89
N THR A 377 20.05 8.63 31.02
CA THR A 377 20.00 7.15 31.18
C THR A 377 18.62 6.62 30.78
N ASN A 378 18.59 5.46 30.12
CA ASN A 378 17.42 4.62 29.81
C ASN A 378 16.74 4.88 28.45
N VAL A 379 15.53 5.45 28.45
CA VAL A 379 14.66 5.53 27.28
C VAL A 379 14.70 6.96 26.76
N ASP A 380 15.20 7.10 25.55
CA ASP A 380 15.42 8.39 24.95
C ASP A 380 14.24 8.78 24.05
N HIS A 381 13.59 9.91 24.30
CA HIS A 381 12.69 10.47 23.30
C HIS A 381 12.42 11.97 23.47
N PHE A 382 12.04 12.62 22.38
CA PHE A 382 11.29 13.87 22.38
C PHE A 382 10.31 13.83 21.20
N ASN A 383 9.11 14.37 21.37
CA ASN A 383 8.09 14.41 20.35
C ASN A 383 7.30 15.71 20.43
N VAL A 384 7.01 16.30 19.27
CA VAL A 384 6.02 17.39 19.16
C VAL A 384 4.81 16.90 18.37
N TYR A 385 3.65 17.15 18.96
CA TYR A 385 2.34 16.85 18.42
C TYR A 385 1.58 18.14 18.17
N TRP A 386 0.58 18.06 17.30
CA TRP A 386 -0.38 19.13 17.06
C TRP A 386 -1.83 18.64 17.02
N LYS A 387 -2.76 19.54 17.34
CA LYS A 387 -4.16 19.45 16.91
C LYS A 387 -4.35 20.45 15.80
N THR A 388 -4.94 20.01 14.70
CA THR A 388 -5.07 20.81 13.48
C THR A 388 -6.53 21.11 13.17
N PRO A 389 -6.82 22.14 12.34
CA PRO A 389 -8.18 22.46 11.92
C PRO A 389 -8.73 21.53 10.83
N TYR A 390 -7.88 20.67 10.23
CA TYR A 390 -8.23 19.86 9.06
C TYR A 390 -8.36 18.36 9.36
N HIS A 391 -7.90 17.88 10.52
CA HIS A 391 -8.25 16.52 10.95
C HIS A 391 -9.70 16.50 11.45
N ALA A 392 -10.49 15.53 10.96
CA ALA A 392 -11.90 15.37 11.33
C ALA A 392 -12.10 15.23 12.85
N SER A 393 -11.16 14.58 13.52
CA SER A 393 -11.07 14.49 14.97
C SER A 393 -9.93 15.39 15.46
N ARG A 394 -10.21 16.35 16.36
CA ARG A 394 -9.19 17.22 17.01
C ARG A 394 -8.36 16.45 18.05
N VAL A 395 -7.66 15.41 17.59
CA VAL A 395 -6.74 14.58 18.39
C VAL A 395 -5.29 14.99 18.12
N TRP A 396 -4.39 14.61 19.03
CA TRP A 396 -2.96 14.83 18.87
C TRP A 396 -2.41 13.97 17.73
N LYS A 397 -1.73 14.61 16.78
CA LYS A 397 -0.98 13.95 15.71
C LYS A 397 0.46 14.40 15.77
N ARG A 398 1.42 13.50 15.54
CA ARG A 398 2.84 13.86 15.48
C ARG A 398 3.05 14.81 14.31
N VAL A 399 3.87 15.84 14.47
CA VAL A 399 4.14 16.82 13.40
C VAL A 399 5.12 16.19 12.40
N PRO A 400 4.70 15.83 11.17
CA PRO A 400 5.55 15.11 10.23
C PRO A 400 6.51 16.07 9.50
N ALA A 401 7.66 15.57 9.05
CA ALA A 401 8.67 16.37 8.34
C ALA A 401 8.12 17.07 7.08
N PHE A 402 7.07 16.53 6.47
CA PHE A 402 6.44 17.08 5.27
C PHE A 402 6.04 18.58 5.37
N TYR A 403 5.69 19.07 6.56
CA TYR A 403 5.33 20.47 6.81
C TYR A 403 6.48 21.32 7.34
N LEU A 404 7.67 20.72 7.48
CA LEU A 404 8.82 21.30 8.12
C LEU A 404 9.88 21.65 7.09
N PHE A 405 10.67 22.65 7.44
CA PHE A 405 11.79 23.11 6.66
C PHE A 405 13.01 23.15 7.56
N ASP A 406 14.14 22.73 7.00
CA ASP A 406 15.44 22.75 7.66
C ASP A 406 15.87 24.16 8.08
N TYR A 407 16.82 24.25 9.00
CA TYR A 407 17.47 25.50 9.43
C TYR A 407 18.91 25.56 8.90
N LYS A 408 19.13 26.33 7.84
CA LYS A 408 20.43 26.43 7.13
C LYS A 408 21.41 27.44 7.71
N CYS A 409 21.01 28.20 8.73
CA CYS A 409 21.90 29.15 9.37
C CYS A 409 22.82 28.45 10.39
N GLU A 410 23.98 29.05 10.66
CA GLU A 410 25.15 28.32 11.17
C GLU A 410 24.89 27.44 12.41
N VAL A 411 25.06 26.14 12.18
CA VAL A 411 25.58 25.15 13.14
C VAL A 411 26.94 24.75 12.59
N SER A 412 28.01 24.75 13.39
CA SER A 412 29.33 24.41 12.84
C SER A 412 29.34 22.97 12.36
N CYS A 413 30.13 22.71 11.32
CA CYS A 413 30.25 21.38 10.77
C CYS A 413 30.81 20.39 11.78
N ILE A 414 30.25 19.19 11.77
CA ILE A 414 30.81 18.06 12.51
C ILE A 414 32.22 17.77 11.95
N PRO A 415 33.24 17.57 12.80
CA PRO A 415 34.62 17.38 12.35
C PRO A 415 34.75 16.28 11.29
N ALA A 416 35.50 16.55 10.22
CA ALA A 416 35.73 15.57 9.16
C ALA A 416 36.38 14.28 9.70
N GLY A 417 35.92 13.13 9.21
CA GLY A 417 36.32 11.80 9.67
C GLY A 417 35.49 11.26 10.84
N THR A 418 34.57 12.05 11.40
CA THR A 418 33.61 11.57 12.41
C THR A 418 32.61 10.62 11.74
N ALA A 419 32.36 9.47 12.37
CA ALA A 419 31.40 8.49 11.87
C ALA A 419 29.99 9.06 11.84
N CYS A 420 29.22 8.67 10.83
CA CYS A 420 27.83 9.08 10.64
C CYS A 420 27.06 7.96 9.91
N ASN A 421 25.80 8.22 9.53
CA ASN A 421 25.03 7.34 8.64
C ASN A 421 24.34 8.26 7.62
N ASP A 422 24.63 8.08 6.33
CA ASP A 422 24.07 8.92 5.25
C ASP A 422 22.68 8.43 4.78
N ASN A 423 22.19 7.33 5.39
CA ASN A 423 20.98 6.58 5.07
C ASN A 423 20.97 6.01 3.65
N ASN A 424 22.13 5.89 3.01
CA ASN A 424 22.27 5.16 1.77
C ASN A 424 22.71 3.73 2.08
N PRO A 425 21.85 2.72 1.84
CA PRO A 425 22.21 1.34 2.16
C PRO A 425 23.38 0.83 1.28
N PHE A 426 23.71 1.53 0.18
CA PHE A 426 24.79 1.16 -0.74
C PHE A 426 26.14 1.84 -0.44
N THR A 427 26.37 2.24 0.80
CA THR A 427 27.65 2.76 1.27
C THR A 427 28.08 2.15 2.61
N ASN A 428 29.40 2.10 2.84
CA ASN A 428 30.04 1.67 4.09
C ASN A 428 30.91 2.79 4.68
N ASP A 429 31.28 2.65 5.95
CA ASP A 429 32.25 3.54 6.62
C ASP A 429 31.88 5.04 6.53
N ASP A 430 30.60 5.34 6.58
CA ASP A 430 30.01 6.68 6.50
C ASP A 430 30.67 7.66 7.46
N LYS A 431 31.25 8.72 6.90
CA LYS A 431 31.97 9.77 7.65
C LYS A 431 31.65 11.15 7.12
N TYR A 432 31.74 12.13 8.01
CA TYR A 432 31.69 13.53 7.60
C TYR A 432 32.92 13.90 6.76
N ASN A 433 32.68 14.53 5.63
CA ASN A 433 33.74 15.13 4.81
C ASN A 433 33.99 16.61 5.20
N ASN A 434 34.97 17.25 4.54
CA ASN A 434 35.28 18.67 4.77
C ASN A 434 34.18 19.64 4.28
N SER A 435 33.19 19.14 3.54
CA SER A 435 31.99 19.86 3.08
C SER A 435 30.79 19.64 4.01
N CYS A 436 31.00 18.99 5.16
CA CYS A 436 29.97 18.78 6.19
C CYS A 436 28.86 17.81 5.76
N GLU A 437 29.14 17.01 4.74
CA GLU A 437 28.24 15.98 4.23
C GLU A 437 28.64 14.65 4.87
N CYS A 438 27.64 13.91 5.36
CA CYS A 438 27.84 12.52 5.67
C CYS A 438 27.88 11.76 4.35
N VAL A 439 29.03 11.15 4.05
CA VAL A 439 29.23 10.39 2.82
C VAL A 439 29.91 9.09 3.15
N GLY A 440 29.39 8.00 2.61
CA GLY A 440 30.04 6.71 2.72
C GLY A 440 30.84 6.30 1.48
N THR A 441 31.60 5.23 1.65
CA THR A 441 32.32 4.57 0.57
C THR A 441 31.36 3.65 -0.18
N PRO A 442 31.16 3.81 -1.50
CA PRO A 442 30.25 2.95 -2.26
C PRO A 442 30.60 1.46 -2.09
N CYS A 443 29.60 0.66 -1.81
CA CYS A 443 29.68 -0.80 -1.74
C CYS A 443 28.79 -1.44 -2.83
N SER A 444 28.94 -2.74 -3.04
CA SER A 444 28.31 -3.51 -4.10
C SER A 444 27.39 -4.61 -3.57
N GLY A 445 26.47 -4.27 -2.68
CA GLY A 445 25.46 -5.17 -2.12
C GLY A 445 26.04 -6.17 -1.11
N PRO A 446 26.52 -7.36 -1.53
CA PRO A 446 27.22 -8.33 -0.66
C PRO A 446 28.27 -7.78 0.32
N ASP A 447 28.96 -6.69 0.01
CA ASP A 447 29.94 -6.04 0.90
C ASP A 447 29.38 -4.85 1.68
N CYS A 448 28.13 -4.43 1.46
CA CYS A 448 27.49 -3.34 2.18
C CYS A 448 27.16 -3.72 3.62
N ASP A 449 27.23 -2.81 4.60
CA ASP A 449 26.88 -3.09 5.99
C ASP A 449 25.36 -3.21 6.22
N ASP A 450 24.57 -2.51 5.40
CA ASP A 450 23.10 -2.53 5.42
C ASP A 450 22.54 -3.79 4.71
N GLU A 451 21.69 -4.53 5.43
CA GLU A 451 21.07 -5.75 4.92
C GLU A 451 20.14 -5.50 3.72
N SER A 452 19.52 -4.31 3.63
CA SER A 452 18.65 -3.94 2.50
C SER A 452 19.41 -3.70 1.20
N ALA A 453 20.71 -3.39 1.25
CA ALA A 453 21.56 -3.37 0.06
C ALA A 453 22.11 -4.76 -0.29
N ARG A 454 22.26 -5.64 0.70
CA ARG A 454 22.58 -7.07 0.49
C ARG A 454 21.40 -7.84 -0.11
N TYR A 455 20.17 -7.47 0.26
CA TYR A 455 18.94 -8.11 -0.19
C TYR A 455 18.30 -7.37 -1.35
N LYS A 456 17.99 -8.10 -2.42
CA LYS A 456 17.24 -7.53 -3.53
C LYS A 456 15.75 -7.59 -3.20
N VAL A 457 15.17 -6.43 -2.87
CA VAL A 457 13.71 -6.29 -2.73
C VAL A 457 13.10 -6.48 -4.11
N TYR A 458 12.22 -7.46 -4.22
CA TYR A 458 11.42 -7.71 -5.40
C TYR A 458 9.99 -7.25 -5.11
N ASP A 459 9.26 -6.79 -6.12
CA ASP A 459 7.87 -6.40 -5.93
C ASP A 459 7.08 -7.55 -5.28
N SER A 460 6.29 -7.22 -4.26
CA SER A 460 5.44 -8.19 -3.55
C SER A 460 4.63 -9.01 -4.55
N CYS A 461 4.63 -10.33 -4.39
CA CYS A 461 3.94 -11.28 -5.27
C CYS A 461 4.52 -11.40 -6.70
N SER A 462 5.64 -10.77 -7.01
CA SER A 462 6.35 -11.02 -8.27
C SER A 462 6.79 -12.48 -8.36
N PRO A 463 6.79 -13.11 -9.55
CA PRO A 463 7.43 -14.40 -9.75
C PRO A 463 8.88 -14.43 -9.25
N THR A 464 9.58 -13.28 -9.23
CA THR A 464 10.96 -13.16 -8.73
C THR A 464 11.08 -12.83 -7.24
N ASP A 465 9.97 -12.71 -6.52
CA ASP A 465 9.99 -12.40 -5.09
C ASP A 465 10.64 -13.52 -4.25
N ASN A 466 11.42 -13.15 -3.23
CA ASN A 466 12.16 -14.06 -2.34
C ASN A 466 13.12 -15.07 -3.03
N LEU A 467 13.71 -14.71 -4.18
CA LEU A 467 14.73 -15.55 -4.82
C LEU A 467 16.12 -15.30 -4.22
N THR A 468 16.62 -16.26 -3.44
CA THR A 468 17.95 -16.20 -2.79
C THR A 468 18.73 -17.52 -2.96
N THR A 469 20.00 -17.52 -2.53
CA THR A 469 20.82 -18.74 -2.43
C THR A 469 20.92 -19.28 -1.00
N LEU A 470 20.11 -18.74 -0.08
CA LEU A 470 20.11 -19.13 1.33
C LEU A 470 19.26 -20.38 1.52
N ALA A 471 19.59 -21.16 2.56
CA ALA A 471 18.96 -22.46 2.82
C ALA A 471 17.55 -22.34 3.42
N ASP A 472 17.27 -21.24 4.13
CA ASP A 472 15.95 -20.90 4.70
C ASP A 472 14.89 -20.62 3.62
N ALA A 473 15.32 -20.07 2.48
CA ALA A 473 14.48 -19.80 1.32
C ALA A 473 14.26 -21.03 0.40
N ALA A 474 14.67 -22.24 0.80
CA ALA A 474 14.53 -23.45 0.01
C ALA A 474 13.83 -24.58 0.78
N TRP A 475 12.94 -25.30 0.09
CA TRP A 475 12.33 -26.49 0.65
C TRP A 475 13.19 -27.73 0.38
N VAL A 476 13.47 -28.51 1.42
CA VAL A 476 14.22 -29.77 1.34
C VAL A 476 13.53 -30.88 2.11
N SER A 477 13.46 -32.05 1.49
CA SER A 477 12.96 -33.30 2.08
C SER A 477 14.14 -34.23 2.36
N CYS A 478 14.36 -34.55 3.65
CA CYS A 478 15.43 -35.41 4.15
C CYS A 478 14.91 -36.36 5.25
N GLY A 479 15.60 -37.47 5.52
CA GLY A 479 15.40 -38.26 6.74
C GLY A 479 14.22 -39.25 6.69
N THR A 480 13.39 -39.28 7.75
CA THR A 480 12.23 -40.19 7.86
C THR A 480 11.04 -39.63 7.12
N LEU A 481 10.70 -40.23 5.98
CA LEU A 481 9.75 -39.68 5.02
C LEU A 481 8.36 -40.31 5.16
N LYS A 482 7.31 -39.50 5.04
CA LYS A 482 5.92 -39.98 4.96
C LYS A 482 5.69 -40.72 3.64
N PRO A 483 4.82 -41.75 3.60
CA PRO A 483 4.42 -42.39 2.36
C PRO A 483 3.84 -41.37 1.37
N ASN A 484 4.10 -41.58 0.09
CA ASN A 484 3.55 -40.74 -0.96
C ASN A 484 2.01 -40.83 -0.96
N PRO A 485 1.26 -39.70 -0.97
CA PRO A 485 -0.20 -39.68 -0.96
C PRO A 485 -0.83 -40.34 -2.18
N ASN A 486 -0.09 -40.43 -3.29
CA ASN A 486 -0.49 -41.20 -4.45
C ASN A 486 0.12 -42.61 -4.37
N PRO A 487 -0.69 -43.68 -4.16
CA PRO A 487 -0.18 -45.04 -4.06
C PRO A 487 0.61 -45.50 -5.30
N ALA A 488 0.30 -44.96 -6.49
CA ALA A 488 1.04 -45.25 -7.72
C ALA A 488 2.47 -44.69 -7.71
N ARG A 489 2.79 -43.77 -6.79
CA ARG A 489 4.11 -43.15 -6.59
C ARG A 489 4.77 -43.59 -5.29
N ALA A 490 4.35 -44.70 -4.67
CA ALA A 490 4.87 -45.16 -3.38
C ALA A 490 6.40 -45.36 -3.33
N ALA A 491 7.06 -45.59 -4.48
CA ALA A 491 8.52 -45.65 -4.57
C ALA A 491 9.22 -44.28 -4.43
N ASN A 492 8.53 -43.18 -4.73
CA ASN A 492 9.03 -41.82 -4.67
C ASN A 492 8.84 -41.27 -3.26
N LYS A 493 9.88 -41.37 -2.42
CA LYS A 493 9.80 -41.00 -1.00
C LYS A 493 9.88 -39.49 -0.76
N ASN A 494 10.50 -38.73 -1.66
CA ASN A 494 10.58 -37.27 -1.58
C ASN A 494 9.49 -36.66 -2.44
N TRP A 495 8.53 -35.98 -1.80
CA TRP A 495 7.38 -35.40 -2.47
C TRP A 495 6.86 -34.19 -1.69
N ILE A 496 6.13 -33.32 -2.39
CA ILE A 496 5.39 -32.20 -1.81
C ILE A 496 3.99 -32.17 -2.41
N MET A 497 2.99 -31.88 -1.58
CA MET A 497 1.60 -31.74 -2.00
C MET A 497 1.09 -30.36 -1.61
N TYR A 498 0.51 -29.66 -2.57
CA TYR A 498 -0.21 -28.42 -2.37
C TYR A 498 -1.71 -28.72 -2.29
N ASP A 499 -2.37 -28.26 -1.23
CA ASP A 499 -3.84 -28.16 -1.14
C ASP A 499 -4.22 -26.69 -1.27
N PHE A 500 -4.86 -26.33 -2.39
CA PHE A 500 -5.23 -24.95 -2.68
C PHE A 500 -6.54 -24.51 -1.99
N SER A 501 -7.14 -25.36 -1.14
CA SER A 501 -8.43 -25.19 -0.45
C SER A 501 -9.66 -25.13 -1.37
N GLU A 502 -9.53 -24.44 -2.49
CA GLU A 502 -10.52 -24.29 -3.55
C GLU A 502 -10.08 -25.01 -4.82
N ARG A 503 -11.01 -25.15 -5.76
CA ARG A 503 -10.71 -25.68 -7.11
C ARG A 503 -10.20 -24.55 -8.00
N TYR A 504 -9.09 -24.81 -8.69
CA TYR A 504 -8.48 -23.90 -9.64
C TYR A 504 -8.35 -24.55 -11.01
N LYS A 505 -8.33 -23.71 -12.05
CA LYS A 505 -7.91 -24.01 -13.41
C LYS A 505 -6.45 -23.59 -13.56
N PHE A 506 -5.55 -24.56 -13.70
CA PHE A 506 -4.10 -24.32 -13.78
C PHE A 506 -3.64 -24.20 -15.23
N LEU A 507 -2.84 -23.18 -15.51
CA LEU A 507 -2.30 -22.86 -16.84
C LEU A 507 -0.84 -23.30 -16.91
N ASP A 508 0.11 -22.41 -16.69
CA ASP A 508 1.54 -22.71 -16.67
C ASP A 508 2.12 -22.69 -15.25
N SER A 509 3.37 -23.12 -15.15
CA SER A 509 4.13 -23.02 -13.91
C SER A 509 5.55 -22.57 -14.19
N ARG A 510 6.21 -22.01 -13.19
CA ARG A 510 7.63 -21.70 -13.21
C ARG A 510 8.30 -22.22 -11.95
N VAL A 511 9.45 -22.85 -12.12
CA VAL A 511 10.17 -23.56 -11.05
C VAL A 511 11.57 -22.97 -10.89
N TRP A 512 11.98 -22.78 -9.65
CA TRP A 512 13.35 -22.54 -9.24
C TRP A 512 13.80 -23.76 -8.48
N ASN A 513 14.67 -24.56 -9.11
CA ASN A 513 15.23 -25.74 -8.47
C ASN A 513 16.11 -25.35 -7.27
N PHE A 514 16.58 -26.34 -6.50
CA PHE A 514 17.30 -26.11 -5.23
C PHE A 514 18.59 -25.31 -5.46
N ASN A 515 18.57 -24.02 -5.12
CA ASN A 515 19.59 -23.04 -5.50
C ASN A 515 20.52 -22.63 -4.36
N VAL A 516 20.63 -23.44 -3.31
CA VAL A 516 21.53 -23.18 -2.19
C VAL A 516 22.99 -23.34 -2.67
N THR A 517 23.80 -22.30 -2.44
CA THR A 517 25.21 -22.28 -2.86
C THR A 517 25.96 -23.49 -2.29
N GLY A 518 26.60 -24.27 -3.16
CA GLY A 518 27.35 -25.47 -2.77
C GLY A 518 26.51 -26.73 -2.53
N GLU A 519 25.18 -26.65 -2.59
CA GLU A 519 24.28 -27.78 -2.32
C GLU A 519 23.26 -28.07 -3.44
N THR A 520 23.47 -27.51 -4.62
CA THR A 520 22.53 -27.62 -5.75
C THR A 520 22.30 -29.06 -6.23
N ASN A 521 23.16 -30.01 -5.82
CA ASN A 521 22.99 -31.44 -6.07
C ASN A 521 21.78 -32.07 -5.35
N LYS A 522 21.18 -31.38 -4.37
CA LYS A 522 19.89 -31.75 -3.74
C LYS A 522 18.69 -31.44 -4.65
N GLY A 523 18.88 -30.69 -5.74
CA GLY A 523 17.81 -30.32 -6.65
C GLY A 523 17.11 -31.53 -7.28
N PHE A 524 15.79 -31.45 -7.44
CA PHE A 524 15.01 -32.44 -8.16
C PHE A 524 15.53 -32.60 -9.60
N LYS A 525 15.62 -33.82 -10.13
CA LYS A 525 16.08 -34.09 -11.50
C LYS A 525 14.97 -34.71 -12.34
N SER A 526 14.61 -35.95 -12.09
CA SER A 526 13.45 -36.59 -12.71
C SER A 526 12.24 -36.40 -11.79
N VAL A 527 11.16 -35.80 -12.30
CA VAL A 527 10.00 -35.38 -11.50
C VAL A 527 8.69 -35.86 -12.12
N THR A 528 7.78 -36.36 -11.30
CA THR A 528 6.39 -36.62 -11.71
C THR A 528 5.47 -35.61 -11.05
N VAL A 529 4.51 -35.09 -11.81
CA VAL A 529 3.47 -34.19 -11.31
C VAL A 529 2.12 -34.86 -11.48
N ASP A 530 1.40 -35.01 -10.38
CA ASP A 530 0.06 -35.58 -10.32
C ASP A 530 -0.90 -34.52 -9.74
N TYR A 531 -2.18 -34.60 -10.09
CA TYR A 531 -3.20 -33.66 -9.62
C TYR A 531 -4.46 -34.38 -9.17
N SER A 532 -5.24 -33.74 -8.30
CA SER A 532 -6.48 -34.29 -7.76
C SER A 532 -7.49 -33.18 -7.43
N LEU A 533 -8.78 -33.55 -7.44
CA LEU A 533 -9.86 -32.71 -6.92
C LEU A 533 -10.20 -33.02 -5.46
N ASP A 534 -9.91 -34.24 -5.00
CA ASP A 534 -10.35 -34.76 -3.69
C ASP A 534 -9.17 -35.16 -2.76
N GLY A 535 -7.94 -35.13 -3.26
CA GLY A 535 -6.72 -35.49 -2.52
C GLY A 535 -6.47 -36.99 -2.39
N THR A 536 -7.32 -37.83 -3.00
CA THR A 536 -7.27 -39.30 -2.91
C THR A 536 -7.21 -39.98 -4.27
N THR A 537 -7.90 -39.43 -5.27
CA THR A 537 -7.92 -39.90 -6.66
C THR A 537 -6.96 -39.05 -7.47
N TRP A 538 -5.85 -39.64 -7.92
CA TRP A 538 -4.77 -38.91 -8.59
C TRP A 538 -4.72 -39.18 -10.08
N GLN A 539 -4.45 -38.13 -10.86
CA GLN A 539 -4.19 -38.21 -12.29
C GLN A 539 -2.80 -37.65 -12.59
N ALA A 540 -2.05 -38.33 -13.46
CA ALA A 540 -0.74 -37.84 -13.87
C ALA A 540 -0.92 -36.68 -14.87
N LEU A 541 -0.22 -35.57 -14.64
CA LEU A 541 -0.22 -34.44 -15.58
C LEU A 541 0.55 -34.76 -16.87
N GLY A 542 1.59 -35.57 -16.75
CA GLY A 542 2.42 -36.06 -17.84
C GLY A 542 3.21 -37.28 -17.42
N ALA A 543 4.18 -37.69 -18.23
CA ALA A 543 5.05 -38.82 -17.91
C ALA A 543 6.04 -38.45 -16.79
N THR A 544 7.27 -38.07 -17.17
CA THR A 544 8.32 -37.64 -16.24
C THR A 544 8.98 -36.40 -16.82
N TYR A 545 9.05 -35.34 -16.02
CA TYR A 545 9.72 -34.10 -16.36
C TYR A 545 11.19 -34.16 -15.93
N THR A 546 12.07 -33.51 -16.68
CA THR A 546 13.48 -33.35 -16.30
C THR A 546 13.71 -31.90 -15.90
N TRP A 547 14.03 -31.67 -14.63
CA TRP A 547 14.29 -30.35 -14.07
C TRP A 547 15.81 -30.07 -14.04
N PRO A 548 16.29 -28.95 -14.60
CA PRO A 548 17.71 -28.62 -14.62
C PRO A 548 18.25 -28.36 -13.21
N GLN A 549 19.52 -28.70 -12.98
CA GLN A 549 20.21 -28.33 -11.73
C GLN A 549 20.29 -26.81 -11.63
N ALA A 550 20.03 -26.25 -10.45
CA ALA A 550 20.20 -24.83 -10.23
C ALA A 550 21.69 -24.44 -10.24
N PRO A 551 22.02 -23.21 -10.67
CA PRO A 551 23.41 -22.75 -10.77
C PRO A 551 24.05 -22.39 -9.42
N GLY A 552 23.27 -22.19 -8.36
CA GLY A 552 23.76 -21.80 -7.04
C GLY A 552 24.17 -20.32 -6.97
N ASN A 553 23.51 -19.45 -7.73
CA ASN A 553 23.79 -18.02 -7.75
C ASN A 553 22.51 -17.19 -7.57
N ALA A 554 22.65 -15.95 -7.09
CA ALA A 554 21.54 -15.08 -6.72
C ALA A 554 20.69 -14.61 -7.91
N ASP A 555 21.26 -14.62 -9.13
CA ASP A 555 20.58 -14.20 -10.36
C ASP A 555 19.82 -15.37 -11.05
N TYR A 556 19.61 -16.50 -10.36
CA TYR A 556 18.91 -17.66 -10.93
C TYR A 556 17.43 -17.36 -11.21
N ALA A 557 17.08 -17.23 -12.50
CA ALA A 557 15.74 -16.91 -12.94
C ALA A 557 14.75 -18.09 -12.96
N GLY A 558 15.17 -19.29 -12.56
CA GLY A 558 14.34 -20.49 -12.67
C GLY A 558 14.14 -20.94 -14.12
N PHE A 559 13.23 -21.88 -14.34
CA PHE A 559 12.87 -22.42 -15.65
C PHE A 559 11.36 -22.62 -15.76
N ILE A 560 10.85 -22.69 -16.99
CA ILE A 560 9.44 -22.98 -17.27
C ILE A 560 9.14 -24.40 -16.79
N GLY A 561 8.19 -24.50 -15.86
CA GLY A 561 7.70 -25.77 -15.33
C GLY A 561 6.70 -26.43 -16.27
N PRO A 562 6.09 -27.56 -15.83
CA PRO A 562 5.02 -28.21 -16.57
C PRO A 562 3.88 -27.26 -16.93
N ASN A 563 3.40 -27.34 -18.17
CA ASN A 563 2.13 -26.75 -18.56
C ASN A 563 1.00 -27.68 -18.07
N PHE A 564 0.08 -27.09 -17.32
CA PHE A 564 -1.10 -27.74 -16.75
C PHE A 564 -2.27 -27.79 -17.73
N ASN A 565 -2.16 -27.22 -18.94
CA ASN A 565 -3.14 -27.34 -20.03
C ASN A 565 -4.59 -27.08 -19.58
N GLU A 566 -4.79 -26.08 -18.74
CA GLU A 566 -6.09 -25.72 -18.18
C GLU A 566 -6.75 -26.83 -17.33
N ILE A 567 -5.96 -27.75 -16.77
CA ILE A 567 -6.50 -28.79 -15.89
C ILE A 567 -7.11 -28.16 -14.64
N LYS A 568 -8.17 -28.80 -14.15
CA LYS A 568 -8.89 -28.35 -12.96
C LYS A 568 -8.50 -29.23 -11.78
N ALA A 569 -7.91 -28.64 -10.76
CA ALA A 569 -7.45 -29.36 -9.58
C ALA A 569 -7.65 -28.51 -8.32
N ARG A 570 -7.70 -29.18 -7.18
CA ARG A 570 -7.52 -28.57 -5.85
C ARG A 570 -6.17 -28.97 -5.25
N TYR A 571 -5.66 -30.12 -5.65
CA TYR A 571 -4.41 -30.68 -5.15
C TYR A 571 -3.41 -30.85 -6.29
N ILE A 572 -2.17 -30.45 -6.06
CA ILE A 572 -1.02 -30.74 -6.94
C ILE A 572 0.03 -31.46 -6.11
N LEU A 573 0.48 -32.62 -6.59
CA LEU A 573 1.49 -33.46 -5.98
C LEU A 573 2.72 -33.50 -6.90
N ILE A 574 3.88 -33.12 -6.36
CA ILE A 574 5.15 -33.15 -7.07
C ILE A 574 6.04 -34.18 -6.37
N SER A 575 6.48 -35.20 -7.10
CA SER A 575 7.30 -36.28 -6.57
C SER A 575 8.65 -36.34 -7.29
N ALA A 576 9.74 -36.36 -6.52
CA ALA A 576 11.07 -36.61 -7.06
C ALA A 576 11.28 -38.10 -7.28
N VAL A 577 11.60 -38.48 -8.52
CA VAL A 577 12.08 -39.81 -8.88
C VAL A 577 13.57 -39.92 -8.55
N ASN A 578 14.35 -38.88 -8.83
CA ASN A 578 15.75 -38.74 -8.43
C ASN A 578 16.16 -37.25 -8.35
N ASN A 579 17.42 -37.01 -7.94
CA ASN A 579 18.02 -35.68 -7.81
C ASN A 579 19.37 -35.61 -8.55
N TRP A 580 20.07 -34.49 -8.41
CA TRP A 580 21.36 -34.22 -9.06
C TRP A 580 22.58 -34.82 -8.34
N GLY A 581 22.40 -35.72 -7.38
CA GLY A 581 23.49 -36.53 -6.81
C GLY A 581 23.55 -36.58 -5.28
N ASN A 582 22.59 -36.00 -4.56
CA ASN A 582 22.53 -36.11 -3.11
C ASN A 582 21.93 -37.47 -2.68
N ALA A 583 22.58 -38.19 -1.77
CA ALA A 583 22.17 -39.56 -1.42
C ALA A 583 20.86 -39.66 -0.61
N THR A 584 20.51 -38.61 0.16
CA THR A 584 19.46 -38.70 1.18
C THR A 584 18.39 -37.61 1.09
N CYS A 585 18.71 -36.49 0.44
CA CYS A 585 17.85 -35.32 0.43
C CYS A 585 17.44 -34.93 -0.99
N SER A 586 16.24 -34.41 -1.16
CA SER A 586 15.80 -33.77 -2.41
C SER A 586 14.99 -32.52 -2.11
N GLY A 587 15.15 -31.46 -2.90
CA GLY A 587 14.41 -30.22 -2.70
C GLY A 587 14.31 -29.35 -3.94
N PHE A 588 13.64 -28.22 -3.80
CA PHE A 588 13.66 -27.09 -4.74
C PHE A 588 13.38 -25.78 -3.99
N SER A 589 13.70 -24.64 -4.57
CA SER A 589 13.60 -23.34 -3.89
C SER A 589 12.20 -22.73 -4.00
N LYS A 590 11.63 -22.64 -5.21
CA LYS A 590 10.32 -22.01 -5.43
C LYS A 590 9.57 -22.66 -6.58
N ILE A 591 8.25 -22.66 -6.52
CA ILE A 591 7.37 -22.90 -7.67
C ILE A 591 6.23 -21.88 -7.66
N THR A 592 5.85 -21.43 -8.85
CA THR A 592 4.67 -20.59 -9.06
C THR A 592 3.72 -21.31 -10.00
N PHE A 593 2.43 -21.15 -9.74
CA PHE A 593 1.35 -21.69 -10.56
C PHE A 593 0.52 -20.54 -11.10
N ASN A 594 0.39 -20.44 -12.42
CA ASN A 594 -0.59 -19.57 -13.03
C ASN A 594 -1.95 -20.28 -12.94
N ALA A 595 -2.88 -19.72 -12.16
CA ALA A 595 -4.12 -20.40 -11.81
C ALA A 595 -5.28 -19.41 -11.71
N ALA A 596 -6.44 -19.80 -12.26
CA ALA A 596 -7.70 -19.07 -12.13
C ALA A 596 -8.66 -19.85 -11.24
N VAL A 597 -9.38 -19.16 -10.35
CA VAL A 597 -10.41 -19.80 -9.51
C VAL A 597 -11.44 -20.50 -10.40
N CYS A 598 -11.81 -21.73 -10.07
CA CYS A 598 -12.77 -22.52 -10.82
C CYS A 598 -13.88 -23.06 -9.91
N LYS A 599 -14.91 -22.24 -9.66
CA LYS A 599 -16.09 -22.66 -8.90
C LYS A 599 -17.05 -23.49 -9.77
N PRO A 600 -17.97 -24.28 -9.17
CA PRO A 600 -18.98 -25.02 -9.93
C PRO A 600 -19.81 -24.10 -10.84
N ALA A 601 -20.23 -24.62 -12.00
CA ALA A 601 -20.99 -23.84 -12.95
C ALA A 601 -22.29 -23.30 -12.35
N GLY A 602 -22.60 -22.03 -12.63
CA GLY A 602 -23.74 -21.31 -12.05
C GLY A 602 -23.43 -20.57 -10.74
N THR A 603 -22.23 -20.74 -10.18
CA THR A 603 -21.77 -19.94 -9.04
C THR A 603 -21.58 -18.49 -9.49
N ALA A 604 -22.13 -17.53 -8.75
CA ALA A 604 -21.99 -16.11 -9.05
C ALA A 604 -20.51 -15.68 -8.99
N CYS A 605 -20.14 -14.77 -9.86
CA CYS A 605 -18.83 -14.15 -9.92
C CYS A 605 -18.98 -12.74 -10.52
N ASP A 606 -17.87 -12.04 -10.73
CA ASP A 606 -17.81 -10.75 -11.42
C ASP A 606 -16.71 -10.89 -12.48
N ASP A 607 -17.06 -10.77 -13.76
CA ASP A 607 -16.09 -10.90 -14.87
C ASP A 607 -15.35 -9.59 -15.15
N GLY A 608 -15.64 -8.54 -14.37
CA GLY A 608 -15.04 -7.22 -14.49
C GLY A 608 -15.45 -6.47 -15.75
N ASP A 609 -16.35 -7.02 -16.57
CA ASP A 609 -16.92 -6.33 -17.72
C ASP A 609 -18.17 -5.55 -17.28
N PRO A 610 -18.11 -4.21 -17.21
CA PRO A 610 -19.30 -3.41 -16.89
C PRO A 610 -20.41 -3.52 -17.95
N LEU A 611 -20.16 -4.21 -19.07
CA LEU A 611 -21.11 -4.52 -20.13
C LEU A 611 -21.72 -5.93 -20.00
N THR A 612 -21.52 -6.63 -18.90
CA THR A 612 -22.17 -7.91 -18.63
C THR A 612 -23.01 -7.81 -17.35
N ARG A 613 -23.99 -8.71 -17.19
CA ARG A 613 -24.73 -8.85 -15.94
C ARG A 613 -24.99 -10.31 -15.63
N ASP A 614 -25.30 -10.60 -14.37
CA ASP A 614 -25.59 -11.95 -13.88
C ASP A 614 -24.42 -12.93 -14.08
N ASP A 615 -23.20 -12.47 -13.80
CA ASP A 615 -21.99 -13.23 -14.11
C ASP A 615 -21.91 -14.48 -13.25
N LYS A 616 -21.71 -15.59 -13.95
CA LYS A 616 -21.60 -16.91 -13.36
C LYS A 616 -20.45 -17.65 -13.96
N PHE A 617 -19.82 -18.49 -13.15
CA PHE A 617 -18.86 -19.45 -13.67
C PHE A 617 -19.57 -20.38 -14.65
N ASP A 618 -18.99 -20.52 -15.85
CA ASP A 618 -19.39 -21.55 -16.80
C ASP A 618 -18.68 -22.89 -16.47
N ASN A 619 -19.02 -23.95 -17.22
CA ASN A 619 -18.38 -25.25 -17.05
C ASN A 619 -16.86 -25.24 -17.34
N ASN A 620 -16.34 -24.19 -17.98
CA ASN A 620 -14.95 -24.00 -18.35
C ASN A 620 -14.20 -23.07 -17.37
N CYS A 621 -14.80 -22.78 -16.21
CA CYS A 621 -14.26 -21.89 -15.17
C CYS A 621 -14.11 -20.44 -15.61
N ASN A 622 -14.78 -20.02 -16.68
CA ASN A 622 -14.80 -18.61 -17.03
C ASN A 622 -15.90 -17.95 -16.22
N CYS A 623 -15.56 -16.87 -15.51
CA CYS A 623 -16.60 -15.95 -15.09
C CYS A 623 -17.10 -15.23 -16.33
N LYS A 624 -18.39 -15.39 -16.65
CA LYS A 624 -19.01 -14.72 -17.78
C LYS A 624 -20.39 -14.25 -17.38
N GLY A 625 -20.65 -12.97 -17.61
CA GLY A 625 -21.98 -12.43 -17.60
C GLY A 625 -22.65 -12.47 -18.96
N ILE A 626 -23.93 -12.12 -18.92
CA ILE A 626 -24.77 -11.98 -20.10
C ILE A 626 -24.45 -10.62 -20.73
N SER A 627 -23.82 -10.64 -21.90
CA SER A 627 -23.37 -9.44 -22.62
C SER A 627 -24.51 -8.48 -23.00
N LEU A 628 -24.33 -7.21 -22.68
CA LEU A 628 -25.14 -6.06 -23.09
C LEU A 628 -24.69 -5.61 -24.50
N ASN A 629 -25.17 -6.27 -25.55
CA ASN A 629 -24.84 -5.93 -26.94
C ASN A 629 -25.41 -4.55 -27.35
N CYS A 630 -24.55 -3.54 -27.51
CA CYS A 630 -24.89 -2.27 -28.16
C CYS A 630 -23.86 -1.95 -29.26
N ALA A 631 -24.32 -1.84 -30.51
CA ALA A 631 -23.49 -1.58 -31.69
C ALA A 631 -22.90 -0.15 -31.73
N SER A 632 -21.81 0.02 -32.50
CA SER A 632 -20.96 1.21 -32.57
C SER A 632 -21.63 2.46 -33.19
N ASP A 633 -21.63 3.60 -32.47
CA ASP A 633 -21.78 4.95 -33.07
C ASP A 633 -21.20 6.04 -32.14
N THR A 634 -19.99 6.53 -32.44
CA THR A 634 -19.31 7.63 -31.70
C THR A 634 -19.26 8.86 -32.59
N LEU A 635 -19.74 10.01 -32.11
CA LEU A 635 -19.73 11.29 -32.82
C LEU A 635 -18.52 12.14 -32.39
N LYS A 636 -17.67 12.53 -33.33
CA LYS A 636 -16.56 13.49 -33.10
C LYS A 636 -16.86 14.81 -33.78
N LEU A 637 -16.71 15.92 -33.04
CA LEU A 637 -16.95 17.27 -33.53
C LEU A 637 -15.66 18.10 -33.46
N ASP A 638 -15.27 18.65 -34.61
CA ASP A 638 -13.98 19.31 -34.84
C ASP A 638 -13.96 20.75 -34.30
N ARG A 639 -12.81 21.45 -34.38
CA ARG A 639 -12.60 22.82 -33.89
C ARG A 639 -13.28 23.92 -34.72
N SER A 640 -14.56 23.76 -35.06
CA SER A 640 -15.39 24.77 -35.73
C SER A 640 -16.51 25.27 -34.82
N PRO A 641 -17.03 26.50 -34.99
CA PRO A 641 -18.17 26.98 -34.21
C PRO A 641 -19.39 26.08 -34.39
N LEU A 642 -19.99 25.61 -33.29
CA LEU A 642 -21.20 24.77 -33.34
C LEU A 642 -22.44 25.62 -33.68
N ALA A 643 -23.33 25.03 -34.48
CA ALA A 643 -24.65 25.59 -34.76
C ALA A 643 -25.63 25.19 -33.64
N ASP A 644 -26.75 25.90 -33.57
CA ASP A 644 -27.83 25.70 -32.61
C ASP A 644 -28.46 24.33 -32.87
N GLY A 645 -28.61 23.51 -31.83
CA GLY A 645 -29.30 22.23 -31.96
C GLY A 645 -28.89 21.13 -30.98
N ASP A 646 -29.48 19.96 -31.23
CA ASP A 646 -29.24 18.73 -30.50
C ASP A 646 -28.25 17.83 -31.24
N TYR A 647 -27.17 17.43 -30.56
CA TYR A 647 -26.15 16.53 -31.07
C TYR A 647 -26.26 15.18 -30.36
N LYS A 648 -26.52 14.10 -31.11
CA LYS A 648 -26.82 12.77 -30.55
C LYS A 648 -25.85 11.72 -31.10
N ALA A 649 -25.35 10.84 -30.23
CA ALA A 649 -24.58 9.65 -30.59
C ALA A 649 -25.07 8.43 -29.80
N ILE A 650 -24.81 7.22 -30.28
CA ILE A 650 -25.27 6.01 -29.58
C ILE A 650 -24.29 5.62 -28.47
N LYS A 651 -22.98 5.75 -28.69
CA LYS A 651 -21.93 5.34 -27.74
C LYS A 651 -21.26 6.53 -27.06
N ALA A 652 -20.60 7.41 -27.82
CA ALA A 652 -19.89 8.54 -27.24
C ALA A 652 -19.92 9.80 -28.10
N ILE A 653 -19.82 10.96 -27.46
CA ILE A 653 -19.57 12.25 -28.13
C ILE A 653 -18.20 12.76 -27.69
N SER A 654 -17.37 13.24 -28.62
CA SER A 654 -16.17 14.02 -28.29
C SER A 654 -16.16 15.32 -29.09
N ALA A 655 -16.18 16.47 -28.40
CA ALA A 655 -16.22 17.79 -29.04
C ALA A 655 -15.02 18.65 -28.62
N GLN A 656 -14.38 19.27 -29.61
CA GLN A 656 -13.28 20.23 -29.43
C GLN A 656 -13.64 21.62 -29.97
N SER A 657 -14.90 22.04 -29.86
CA SER A 657 -15.45 23.19 -30.58
C SER A 657 -15.67 24.42 -29.69
N LEU A 658 -15.56 25.63 -30.25
CA LEU A 658 -15.93 26.88 -29.56
C LEU A 658 -17.46 27.08 -29.65
N VAL A 659 -18.12 27.22 -28.51
CA VAL A 659 -19.57 27.50 -28.43
C VAL A 659 -19.80 29.01 -28.65
N PRO A 660 -20.63 29.44 -29.62
CA PRO A 660 -20.92 30.86 -29.81
C PRO A 660 -21.64 31.46 -28.59
N ALA A 661 -21.28 32.69 -28.21
CA ALA A 661 -21.63 33.35 -26.94
C ALA A 661 -23.14 33.61 -26.65
N THR A 662 -24.09 33.07 -27.44
CA THR A 662 -25.50 33.45 -27.39
C THR A 662 -26.53 32.31 -27.54
N LYS A 663 -26.13 31.02 -27.46
CA LYS A 663 -26.92 29.94 -28.10
C LYS A 663 -27.15 28.68 -27.25
N ASP A 664 -28.34 28.07 -27.38
CA ASP A 664 -28.72 26.81 -26.71
C ASP A 664 -28.14 25.59 -27.45
N ILE A 665 -27.50 24.68 -26.71
CA ILE A 665 -26.90 23.46 -27.25
C ILE A 665 -27.21 22.28 -26.34
N SER A 666 -27.58 21.14 -26.93
CA SER A 666 -27.71 19.87 -26.21
C SER A 666 -26.87 18.74 -26.81
N PHE A 667 -26.22 17.96 -25.96
CA PHE A 667 -25.51 16.73 -26.30
C PHE A 667 -26.21 15.53 -25.67
N SER A 668 -26.35 14.42 -26.40
CA SER A 668 -26.82 13.16 -25.82
C SER A 668 -26.09 11.93 -26.35
N ALA A 669 -25.50 11.11 -25.46
CA ALA A 669 -24.76 9.88 -25.84
C ALA A 669 -25.05 8.69 -24.91
N GLY A 670 -24.83 7.44 -25.32
CA GLY A 670 -25.15 6.28 -24.45
C GLY A 670 -24.14 5.97 -23.35
N ASN A 671 -22.84 6.22 -23.55
CA ASN A 671 -21.79 5.82 -22.61
C ASN A 671 -20.93 6.99 -22.12
N SER A 672 -20.53 7.92 -22.99
CA SER A 672 -19.69 9.06 -22.58
C SER A 672 -19.82 10.31 -23.45
N ILE A 673 -19.63 11.47 -22.85
CA ILE A 673 -19.51 12.76 -23.55
C ILE A 673 -18.21 13.41 -23.06
N VAL A 674 -17.27 13.67 -23.96
CA VAL A 674 -15.96 14.28 -23.67
C VAL A 674 -15.89 15.65 -24.31
N LEU A 675 -15.65 16.67 -23.49
CA LEU A 675 -15.63 18.08 -23.87
C LEU A 675 -14.26 18.68 -23.51
N LEU A 676 -13.57 19.31 -24.46
CA LEU A 676 -12.26 19.95 -24.22
C LEU A 676 -12.39 21.48 -23.99
N PRO A 677 -11.41 22.15 -23.35
CA PRO A 677 -11.58 23.48 -22.74
C PRO A 677 -11.90 24.63 -23.71
N GLY A 678 -12.81 25.53 -23.29
CA GLY A 678 -13.20 26.75 -24.02
C GLY A 678 -14.63 27.25 -23.80
N PHE A 679 -15.30 26.83 -22.71
CA PHE A 679 -16.74 27.09 -22.49
C PHE A 679 -17.00 28.43 -21.78
N GLU A 680 -17.73 29.33 -22.42
CA GLU A 680 -18.31 30.53 -21.80
C GLU A 680 -19.81 30.61 -22.15
N VAL A 681 -20.68 30.60 -21.14
CA VAL A 681 -22.14 30.71 -21.29
C VAL A 681 -22.61 31.93 -20.49
N LYS A 682 -23.32 32.88 -21.12
CA LYS A 682 -23.92 34.03 -20.41
C LYS A 682 -25.25 33.62 -19.75
N ASN A 683 -25.66 34.37 -18.71
CA ASN A 683 -26.76 34.12 -17.75
C ASN A 683 -28.17 33.77 -18.32
N THR A 684 -28.37 33.63 -19.64
CA THR A 684 -29.66 33.32 -20.28
C THR A 684 -29.65 32.16 -21.28
N ALA A 685 -28.50 31.52 -21.57
CA ALA A 685 -28.42 30.39 -22.51
C ALA A 685 -28.36 29.04 -21.78
N THR A 686 -28.97 28.01 -22.36
CA THR A 686 -29.09 26.66 -21.76
C THR A 686 -28.12 25.69 -22.43
N PHE A 687 -27.23 25.12 -21.65
CA PHE A 687 -26.34 24.03 -22.05
C PHE A 687 -26.81 22.73 -21.40
N LYS A 688 -26.95 21.66 -22.19
CA LYS A 688 -27.38 20.34 -21.70
C LYS A 688 -26.49 19.23 -22.24
N ALA A 689 -26.03 18.32 -21.39
CA ALA A 689 -25.32 17.11 -21.79
C ALA A 689 -25.88 15.92 -21.01
N ASP A 690 -26.55 15.00 -21.70
CA ASP A 690 -27.26 13.88 -21.09
C ASP A 690 -26.74 12.53 -21.59
N ILE A 691 -26.68 11.54 -20.71
CA ILE A 691 -26.47 10.15 -21.13
C ILE A 691 -27.83 9.51 -21.45
N ALA A 692 -28.05 9.12 -22.71
CA ALA A 692 -29.33 8.60 -23.20
C ALA A 692 -29.44 7.07 -23.04
N ASN A 693 -30.58 6.60 -22.51
CA ASN A 693 -30.83 5.18 -22.26
C ASN A 693 -31.21 4.45 -23.57
N CYS A 694 -30.26 3.72 -24.17
CA CYS A 694 -30.34 3.14 -25.52
C CYS A 694 -31.37 1.99 -25.70
N LEU A 695 -32.14 1.66 -24.66
CA LEU A 695 -32.95 0.45 -24.55
C LEU A 695 -34.17 0.35 -25.50
N GLN A 696 -34.59 1.42 -26.19
CA GLN A 696 -35.90 1.42 -26.88
C GLN A 696 -35.83 1.33 -28.42
N GLN A 697 -34.68 1.54 -29.06
CA GLN A 697 -34.54 1.51 -30.53
C GLN A 697 -33.83 0.24 -31.05
N ALA A 698 -33.01 -0.43 -30.23
CA ALA A 698 -32.29 -1.63 -30.61
C ALA A 698 -33.16 -2.91 -30.63
N PHE A 699 -34.37 -2.86 -30.07
CA PHE A 699 -35.29 -4.01 -30.06
C PHE A 699 -35.97 -4.26 -31.42
N LEU A 700 -35.85 -3.34 -32.39
CA LEU A 700 -36.55 -3.44 -33.68
C LEU A 700 -35.65 -3.75 -34.88
N ASN A 701 -34.32 -3.58 -34.78
CA ASN A 701 -33.44 -3.67 -35.93
C ASN A 701 -32.27 -4.62 -35.68
N ASN A 702 -32.33 -5.78 -36.35
CA ASN A 702 -31.23 -6.69 -36.71
C ASN A 702 -30.92 -7.82 -35.71
N GLU A 703 -31.69 -8.92 -35.66
CA GLU A 703 -31.73 -9.98 -36.70
C GLU A 703 -31.15 -9.60 -38.08
N LYS A 704 -29.84 -9.78 -38.26
CA LYS A 704 -29.16 -10.29 -39.49
C LYS A 704 -27.72 -9.78 -39.62
N ALA A 705 -26.90 -10.70 -40.13
CA ALA A 705 -25.64 -10.52 -40.86
C ALA A 705 -24.33 -10.76 -40.10
N THR A 706 -23.71 -11.85 -40.55
CA THR A 706 -22.47 -12.55 -40.19
C THR A 706 -21.22 -12.03 -40.91
N SER A 707 -20.05 -12.26 -40.28
CA SER A 707 -18.72 -12.60 -40.86
C SER A 707 -17.85 -11.55 -41.58
N ALA A 708 -16.62 -11.31 -41.07
CA ALA A 708 -15.34 -11.81 -41.62
C ALA A 708 -14.08 -10.97 -41.23
N THR A 709 -13.03 -11.71 -40.86
CA THR A 709 -11.59 -11.47 -40.59
C THR A 709 -10.83 -10.30 -41.24
N LYS A 710 -9.89 -9.70 -40.46
CA LYS A 710 -8.52 -9.31 -40.87
C LYS A 710 -7.59 -9.12 -39.63
N ASP A 711 -6.41 -9.75 -39.71
CA ASP A 711 -5.39 -10.10 -38.71
C ASP A 711 -4.36 -8.96 -38.45
N ASN A 712 -4.00 -8.69 -37.18
CA ASN A 712 -3.28 -7.47 -36.75
C ASN A 712 -2.25 -7.67 -35.58
N ALA A 713 -1.80 -8.90 -35.29
CA ALA A 713 -1.18 -9.29 -34.01
C ALA A 713 -0.08 -8.39 -33.36
N VAL A 714 0.75 -7.61 -34.08
CA VAL A 714 1.76 -6.70 -33.49
C VAL A 714 1.98 -5.47 -34.39
N THR A 715 2.00 -4.26 -33.81
CA THR A 715 2.15 -2.99 -34.58
C THR A 715 3.27 -2.04 -34.13
N GLU A 716 3.93 -2.26 -32.98
CA GLU A 716 5.06 -1.44 -32.52
C GLU A 716 6.12 -2.29 -31.79
N PHE A 717 7.40 -2.08 -32.10
CA PHE A 717 8.56 -2.66 -31.41
C PHE A 717 9.75 -1.69 -31.53
N GLY A 718 10.39 -1.35 -30.41
CA GLY A 718 11.54 -0.44 -30.39
C GLY A 718 12.14 -0.25 -29.00
N THR A 719 13.27 0.46 -28.93
CA THR A 719 13.88 0.86 -27.65
C THR A 719 13.85 2.38 -27.50
N ASP A 720 13.60 2.86 -26.28
CA ASP A 720 13.57 4.30 -25.97
C ASP A 720 14.64 4.64 -24.94
N SER A 721 15.29 5.79 -25.14
CA SER A 721 16.31 6.33 -24.25
C SER A 721 15.71 7.44 -23.40
N THR A 722 15.31 7.10 -22.18
CA THR A 722 15.00 8.10 -21.15
C THR A 722 16.19 8.28 -20.22
N GLU A 723 16.56 9.53 -20.00
CA GLU A 723 17.81 10.05 -19.44
C GLU A 723 17.92 9.91 -17.90
N ILE A 724 17.55 8.76 -17.35
CA ILE A 724 17.70 8.47 -15.91
C ILE A 724 18.41 7.12 -15.72
N ALA A 725 19.73 7.22 -15.57
CA ALA A 725 20.65 6.32 -14.86
C ALA A 725 20.50 4.79 -15.02
N ARG A 726 21.23 4.20 -15.99
CA ARG A 726 21.60 2.77 -16.03
C ARG A 726 20.47 1.75 -16.33
N LEU A 727 19.35 2.22 -16.91
CA LEU A 727 18.27 1.37 -17.42
C LEU A 727 17.94 1.74 -18.88
N LYS A 728 17.62 0.74 -19.71
CA LYS A 728 17.10 0.91 -21.07
C LYS A 728 15.67 0.39 -21.16
N LYS A 729 14.79 1.13 -21.83
CA LYS A 729 13.38 0.79 -21.98
C LYS A 729 13.15 0.06 -23.30
N ILE A 730 12.61 -1.15 -23.23
CA ILE A 730 12.17 -1.95 -24.38
C ILE A 730 10.66 -1.86 -24.45
N ILE A 731 10.12 -1.49 -25.62
CA ILE A 731 8.69 -1.26 -25.81
C ILE A 731 8.21 -2.16 -26.96
N PHE A 732 7.10 -2.88 -26.75
CA PHE A 732 6.46 -3.66 -27.81
C PHE A 732 4.94 -3.73 -27.62
N ARG A 733 4.16 -3.73 -28.70
CA ARG A 733 2.69 -3.72 -28.63
C ARG A 733 2.08 -5.03 -29.11
N LEU A 734 1.30 -5.67 -28.24
CA LEU A 734 0.53 -6.87 -28.56
C LEU A 734 -0.89 -6.48 -28.95
N ASN A 735 -1.37 -6.91 -30.12
CA ASN A 735 -2.74 -6.68 -30.56
C ASN A 735 -3.60 -7.95 -30.46
N GLU A 736 -3.00 -9.09 -30.18
CA GLU A 736 -3.65 -10.37 -29.93
C GLU A 736 -2.92 -11.12 -28.79
N PRO A 737 -3.62 -11.95 -28.00
CA PRO A 737 -2.98 -12.75 -26.96
C PRO A 737 -1.99 -13.73 -27.56
N GLY A 738 -0.85 -13.90 -26.92
CA GLY A 738 0.21 -14.69 -27.54
C GLY A 738 1.37 -14.98 -26.62
N TYR A 739 2.14 -15.98 -27.00
CA TYR A 739 3.38 -16.33 -26.31
C TYR A 739 4.46 -15.32 -26.69
N VAL A 740 5.07 -14.68 -25.69
CA VAL A 740 6.07 -13.62 -25.83
C VAL A 740 7.40 -14.12 -25.27
N LYS A 741 8.43 -14.13 -26.12
CA LYS A 741 9.81 -14.39 -25.70
C LYS A 741 10.72 -13.23 -26.11
N LEU A 742 11.30 -12.55 -25.14
CA LEU A 742 12.21 -11.43 -25.34
C LEU A 742 13.62 -11.84 -24.92
N LYS A 743 14.60 -11.69 -25.80
CA LYS A 743 16.00 -12.09 -25.56
C LYS A 743 16.94 -10.93 -25.77
N LEU A 744 18.01 -10.92 -24.98
CA LEU A 744 19.18 -10.09 -25.19
C LEU A 744 20.29 -10.97 -25.78
N LYS A 745 20.90 -10.51 -26.87
CA LYS A 745 22.01 -11.19 -27.56
C LYS A 745 23.20 -10.26 -27.70
N ASP A 746 24.40 -10.82 -27.75
CA ASP A 746 25.63 -10.07 -28.04
C ASP A 746 25.71 -9.68 -29.53
N ASN A 747 26.76 -8.95 -29.90
CA ASN A 747 26.98 -8.47 -31.26
C ASN A 747 27.10 -9.60 -32.31
N ASP A 748 27.46 -10.81 -31.88
CA ASP A 748 27.56 -12.02 -32.73
C ASP A 748 26.25 -12.84 -32.73
N GLU A 749 25.15 -12.25 -32.23
CA GLU A 749 23.82 -12.85 -32.08
C GLU A 749 23.76 -14.06 -31.14
N LYS A 750 24.76 -14.25 -30.28
CA LYS A 750 24.72 -15.28 -29.25
C LYS A 750 23.84 -14.81 -28.11
N GLU A 751 22.92 -15.68 -27.67
CA GLU A 751 22.03 -15.38 -26.56
C GLU A 751 22.81 -15.16 -25.26
N ILE A 752 22.60 -13.99 -24.64
CA ILE A 752 23.14 -13.64 -23.33
C ILE A 752 22.13 -14.02 -22.26
N VAL A 753 20.87 -13.59 -22.43
CA VAL A 753 19.80 -13.84 -21.46
C VAL A 753 18.42 -13.72 -22.12
N THR A 754 17.47 -14.52 -21.64
CA THR A 754 16.04 -14.36 -21.97
C THR A 754 15.38 -13.49 -20.89
N LEU A 755 14.87 -12.32 -21.31
CA LEU A 755 14.29 -11.28 -20.46
C LEU A 755 12.78 -11.47 -20.19
N ILE A 756 12.07 -12.07 -21.14
CA ILE A 756 10.65 -12.44 -21.04
C ILE A 756 10.49 -13.81 -21.71
N ASP A 757 9.74 -14.71 -21.10
CA ASP A 757 9.36 -16.00 -21.68
C ASP A 757 8.03 -16.43 -21.03
N SER A 758 6.92 -15.91 -21.56
CA SER A 758 5.59 -16.04 -20.93
C SER A 758 4.45 -15.78 -21.92
N TYR A 759 3.26 -16.29 -21.63
CA TYR A 759 2.03 -16.03 -22.39
C TYR A 759 1.34 -14.76 -21.89
N TYR A 760 0.98 -13.86 -22.81
CA TYR A 760 0.35 -12.59 -22.48
C TYR A 760 -1.11 -12.61 -22.97
N GLU A 761 -2.05 -12.46 -22.04
CA GLU A 761 -3.47 -12.21 -22.34
C GLU A 761 -3.77 -10.71 -22.49
N ASN A 762 -2.99 -9.87 -21.79
CA ASN A 762 -3.16 -8.42 -21.79
C ASN A 762 -2.61 -7.79 -23.08
N LEU A 763 -3.50 -7.17 -23.84
CA LEU A 763 -3.19 -6.47 -25.09
C LEU A 763 -2.64 -5.06 -24.81
N GLY A 764 -2.06 -4.43 -25.84
CA GLY A 764 -1.54 -3.08 -25.79
C GLY A 764 -0.02 -3.03 -25.62
N THR A 765 0.48 -1.83 -25.29
CA THR A 765 1.91 -1.52 -25.23
C THR A 765 2.51 -2.08 -23.95
N GLN A 766 3.43 -3.03 -24.12
CA GLN A 766 4.24 -3.65 -23.09
C GLN A 766 5.56 -2.89 -22.95
N ILE A 767 6.03 -2.76 -21.71
CA ILE A 767 7.28 -2.09 -21.39
C ILE A 767 8.13 -3.02 -20.53
N LYS A 768 9.38 -3.24 -20.92
CA LYS A 768 10.39 -3.95 -20.13
C LYS A 768 11.59 -3.05 -19.90
N LEU A 769 11.98 -2.90 -18.63
CA LEU A 769 13.21 -2.19 -18.26
C LEU A 769 14.37 -3.18 -18.21
N LEU A 770 15.46 -2.84 -18.89
CA LEU A 770 16.72 -3.59 -18.95
C LEU A 770 17.81 -2.82 -18.18
N PRO A 771 18.30 -3.33 -17.04
CA PRO A 771 19.48 -2.77 -16.39
C PRO A 771 20.72 -2.91 -17.25
N THR A 772 21.42 -1.81 -17.51
CA THR A 772 22.61 -1.78 -18.38
C THR A 772 23.92 -1.81 -17.61
N ASN A 773 23.90 -1.64 -16.29
CA ASN A 773 25.08 -1.64 -15.43
C ASN A 773 25.88 -2.95 -15.43
N LYS A 774 25.25 -4.07 -15.83
CA LYS A 774 25.90 -5.39 -15.94
C LYS A 774 26.33 -5.75 -17.37
N LEU A 775 26.12 -4.87 -18.35
CA LEU A 775 26.52 -5.10 -19.74
C LEU A 775 27.81 -4.34 -20.05
N ALA A 776 28.75 -5.02 -20.72
CA ALA A 776 29.93 -4.35 -21.24
C ALA A 776 29.52 -3.28 -22.26
N LYS A 777 30.36 -2.26 -22.44
CA LYS A 777 30.14 -1.24 -23.47
C LYS A 777 30.17 -1.93 -24.83
N GLY A 778 29.16 -1.69 -25.67
CA GLY A 778 29.05 -2.33 -26.98
C GLY A 778 27.64 -2.36 -27.55
N LEU A 779 27.54 -3.00 -28.72
CA LEU A 779 26.29 -3.22 -29.44
C LEU A 779 25.69 -4.58 -29.05
N TYR A 780 24.37 -4.58 -28.84
CA TYR A 780 23.58 -5.74 -28.50
C TYR A 780 22.34 -5.83 -29.39
N TRP A 781 21.72 -7.01 -29.43
CA TRP A 781 20.44 -7.23 -30.10
C TRP A 781 19.36 -7.61 -29.10
N ILE A 782 18.20 -6.98 -29.21
CA ILE A 782 16.97 -7.37 -28.55
C ILE A 782 16.13 -8.15 -29.56
N GLU A 783 15.83 -9.41 -29.27
CA GLU A 783 15.01 -10.28 -30.11
C GLU A 783 13.68 -10.57 -29.41
N LEU A 784 12.57 -10.20 -30.05
CA LEU A 784 11.21 -10.44 -29.60
C LEU A 784 10.54 -11.49 -30.48
N GLU A 785 10.16 -12.62 -29.91
CA GLU A 785 9.38 -13.67 -30.55
C GLU A 785 7.93 -13.61 -30.03
N VAL A 786 6.97 -13.38 -30.93
CA VAL A 786 5.52 -13.36 -30.61
C VAL A 786 4.75 -14.17 -31.64
N SER A 787 4.00 -15.16 -31.19
CA SER A 787 3.13 -16.00 -32.04
C SER A 787 3.84 -16.57 -33.28
N GLY A 788 5.09 -17.02 -33.11
CA GLY A 788 5.94 -17.58 -34.17
C GLY A 788 6.61 -16.57 -35.10
N LYS A 789 6.47 -15.26 -34.85
CA LYS A 789 7.18 -14.19 -35.56
C LYS A 789 8.36 -13.68 -34.72
N ILE A 790 9.50 -13.41 -35.35
CA ILE A 790 10.70 -12.88 -34.69
C ILE A 790 10.95 -11.45 -35.18
N LEU A 791 11.08 -10.51 -34.24
CA LEU A 791 11.46 -9.12 -34.45
C LEU A 791 12.79 -8.85 -33.75
N LYS A 792 13.65 -8.01 -34.33
CA LYS A 792 14.97 -7.65 -33.75
C LYS A 792 15.18 -6.15 -33.75
N GLU A 793 15.76 -5.64 -32.67
CA GLU A 793 16.08 -4.23 -32.48
C GLU A 793 17.51 -4.10 -31.94
N GLN A 794 18.27 -3.13 -32.45
CA GLN A 794 19.62 -2.86 -31.96
C GLN A 794 19.60 -2.02 -30.68
N LEU A 795 20.47 -2.38 -29.73
CA LEU A 795 20.65 -1.66 -28.48
C LEU A 795 22.12 -1.31 -28.31
N GLU A 796 22.42 -0.01 -28.27
CA GLU A 796 23.76 0.50 -27.99
C GLU A 796 23.88 0.95 -26.53
N ILE A 797 24.88 0.41 -25.83
CA ILE A 797 25.23 0.81 -24.46
C ILE A 797 26.36 1.84 -24.51
N LYS A 798 25.97 3.13 -24.36
CA LYS A 798 26.86 4.29 -24.23
C LYS A 798 27.03 4.68 -22.76
N GLU A 799 28.10 5.44 -22.49
CA GLU A 799 28.68 5.75 -21.16
C GLU A 799 27.70 5.87 -19.98
#